data_AF-A0A2N6FMC1-F1
#
_entry.id   AF-A0A2N6FMC1-F1
#
_cell.length_a   1.000
_cell.length_b   1.000
_cell.length_c   1.000
_cell.angle_alpha   90.00
_cell.angle_beta   90.00
_cell.angle_gamma   90.00
#
_symmetry.space_group_name_H-M   'P 1'
#
loop_
_entity.id
_entity.type
_entity.pdbx_description
1 polymer ?
#
loop_
_entity_poly.entity_id
_entity_poly.type
_entity_poly.pdbx_seq_one_letter_code
_entity_poly.pdbx_strand_id
1 'polypeptide(L)'
;MTDNGRPIKAIPNPREFMRARNPDLFSDTRTDDAFQLPKAVFEYHLDTLTSRKQEYEFEHFCRKLAEKEICPNLRVQTGPTGGGDSKVDTETYPVAQEIAERWWIGSPAAGAERWGFAFSAKKAWKPKAKADVDNILSTGRDYKRIYFFTNQFVSDKERSAKEDALSRYAGIRVHIVDRAWIVEKVYEAGHLDLAIATLGIEGARSEKINSIGPLDMARQAELKELDRLVADPSCYEGARYQLVEDCLYSAILARGLERPRSEVESRFALAERLAQDVHYRQQLLRISYNRAWTTYWWYEDFTAFSCFYDEVEQRVVGSDQAGEVELLFNLWQLLPPAVATGLISAQDANIGFRRQRLAERLDPIAADQGRLNNALQARTCLSFMKLWDLGGRSDALDSVWSELSQIVDEAARLGAYPLERLSKIITEFGGHFDSPAFDSLYEKLVDAVLLLRSEGEAGQAYTQRGVQKLQQKKPYEAIQWLGRAEELLIKEEFRGELVRALIAGSYAYERVGLLWAARNKALAAVERTLAVFQEKGGMIRPALRTLQRLVWIELQLGRIPHVLSAMDLASLIASHLKLSEDQKETYREELHTQEMVLGIHFLNLPFEALPSVARLPDALDRLGLVNARMALLFALGHEQALRNEGWIPASEDANAVQTFFEQWHDQPAAKDLPSQPVLVDGATSLLKSTILGAEFVFETPNNAISFGVTESVLGALEAFLATSDETDVLPHRECMILTISASSELASTPQLLFPEESGRAKIVHSADLTFKTATDRHDYMQWLQESLVQILSRMLIIRDIEPWIEKLAGQERGFSRALSLGDVLTLNDNVFGATPQLSLSDCLKLEDKSWPILRKGPWRVVKPNDPAETSDLRDPLKFGSGPPPTHLMDRTEQKHTDRRILSPIDIPLWDRAKWRATLFAWFPGELPMLALAFEDGKAGQEIFRAWRERWGNEDKEDALRLAIIRGLSKQNPAEYAVVVGPNVCHVKSHENKTFVTVSRINRMEPTSTANLDSFIAAYQRTGAFLLAPAHLGTGAPTPFIQLAIAKSHLHIRHAWEIGENDPDMSALHDYDCPIIPADIEDPPVIKALERIRNLRR
;
A
#
# COMPACT_ATOMS: atom_id res chain seq x y z
N MET A 1 -7.04 14.52 4.04
CA MET A 1 -8.41 15.01 4.26
C MET A 1 -9.24 14.40 3.14
N THR A 2 -10.24 13.57 3.34
CA THR A 2 -11.18 13.39 4.47
C THR A 2 -11.09 12.00 5.08
N ASP A 3 -10.91 11.97 6.39
CA ASP A 3 -11.06 10.79 7.23
C ASP A 3 -12.57 10.52 7.34
N ASN A 4 -13.07 9.64 6.48
CA ASN A 4 -14.48 9.24 6.47
C ASN A 4 -14.77 8.48 7.76
N GLY A 5 -15.21 9.18 8.80
CA GLY A 5 -16.22 8.76 9.78
C GLY A 5 -16.15 7.34 10.35
N ARG A 6 -15.00 6.67 10.31
CA ARG A 6 -14.80 5.38 10.95
C ARG A 6 -14.69 5.67 12.45
N PRO A 7 -15.43 4.96 13.31
CA PRO A 7 -15.25 5.10 14.74
C PRO A 7 -13.77 4.92 15.04
N ILE A 8 -13.20 5.81 15.86
CA ILE A 8 -11.85 5.66 16.41
C ILE A 8 -11.75 4.21 16.88
N LYS A 9 -11.01 3.37 16.13
CA LYS A 9 -10.89 1.95 16.45
C LYS A 9 -10.35 1.91 17.87
N ALA A 10 -11.13 1.36 18.80
CA ALA A 10 -10.66 1.06 20.13
C ALA A 10 -9.32 0.31 19.99
N ILE A 11 -8.33 0.67 20.80
CA ILE A 11 -7.04 -0.02 20.80
C ILE A 11 -7.37 -1.51 20.99
N PRO A 12 -7.05 -2.38 20.01
CA PRO A 12 -7.43 -3.78 20.08
C PRO A 12 -6.78 -4.38 21.32
N ASN A 13 -7.55 -5.19 22.06
CA ASN A 13 -7.01 -5.94 23.20
C ASN A 13 -5.90 -6.90 22.70
N PRO A 14 -4.99 -7.37 23.58
CA PRO A 14 -3.89 -8.26 23.17
C PRO A 14 -4.33 -9.44 22.30
N ARG A 15 -5.46 -10.09 22.62
CA ARG A 15 -5.97 -11.22 21.84
C ARG A 15 -6.35 -10.83 20.42
N GLU A 16 -7.12 -9.75 20.26
CA GLU A 16 -7.52 -9.22 18.95
C GLU A 16 -6.31 -8.79 18.13
N PHE A 17 -5.33 -8.16 18.77
CA PHE A 17 -4.09 -7.75 18.13
C PHE A 17 -3.28 -8.95 17.61
N MET A 18 -3.13 -10.00 18.42
CA MET A 18 -2.42 -11.21 17.99
C MET A 18 -3.18 -11.94 16.89
N ARG A 19 -4.50 -12.04 16.99
CA ARG A 19 -5.35 -12.67 15.97
C ARG A 19 -5.32 -11.91 14.65
N ALA A 20 -5.29 -10.58 14.69
CA ALA A 20 -5.21 -9.76 13.47
C ALA A 20 -3.89 -9.95 12.70
N ARG A 21 -2.78 -10.16 13.41
CA ARG A 21 -1.45 -10.34 12.80
C ARG A 21 -1.07 -11.79 12.49
N ASN A 22 -1.55 -12.73 13.30
CA ASN A 22 -1.28 -14.17 13.15
C ASN A 22 -2.59 -14.94 13.23
N PRO A 23 -3.50 -14.74 12.24
CA PRO A 23 -4.82 -15.38 12.26
C PRO A 23 -4.71 -16.90 12.19
N ASP A 24 -3.64 -17.41 11.59
CA ASP A 24 -3.32 -18.82 11.52
C ASP A 24 -3.17 -19.46 12.90
N LEU A 25 -2.73 -18.76 13.94
CA LEU A 25 -2.60 -19.31 15.30
C LEU A 25 -3.94 -19.55 16.00
N PHE A 26 -5.03 -18.98 15.50
CA PHE A 26 -6.38 -19.08 16.04
C PHE A 26 -7.26 -20.00 15.18
N SER A 27 -8.48 -20.24 15.62
CA SER A 27 -9.44 -21.08 14.92
C SER A 27 -9.89 -20.39 13.62
N ASP A 28 -9.83 -21.12 12.50
CA ASP A 28 -10.34 -20.66 11.19
C ASP A 28 -11.77 -21.14 10.90
N THR A 29 -12.39 -21.87 11.83
CA THR A 29 -13.78 -22.30 11.77
C THR A 29 -14.73 -21.11 11.91
N ARG A 30 -15.60 -20.91 10.92
CA ARG A 30 -16.70 -19.94 11.01
C ARG A 30 -17.94 -20.62 11.57
N THR A 31 -18.54 -19.98 12.56
CA THR A 31 -19.79 -20.41 13.17
C THR A 31 -20.87 -19.42 12.74
N ASP A 32 -21.85 -19.88 11.95
CA ASP A 32 -23.06 -19.09 11.70
C ASP A 32 -24.05 -19.31 12.85
N ASP A 33 -24.60 -18.22 13.37
CA ASP A 33 -25.52 -18.25 14.50
C ASP A 33 -26.82 -18.98 14.11
N ALA A 34 -27.02 -20.17 14.68
CA ALA A 34 -28.29 -20.86 14.68
C ALA A 34 -28.62 -21.37 16.08
N PHE A 35 -29.93 -21.43 16.34
CA PHE A 35 -30.55 -21.72 17.63
C PHE A 35 -29.86 -22.84 18.42
N GLN A 36 -29.22 -22.47 19.53
CA GLN A 36 -28.95 -23.41 20.62
C GLN A 36 -30.27 -23.80 21.27
N LEU A 37 -30.40 -25.05 21.74
CA LEU A 37 -31.46 -25.43 22.69
C LEU A 37 -31.40 -24.41 23.84
N PRO A 38 -32.42 -23.56 24.06
CA PRO A 38 -32.31 -22.54 25.10
C PRO A 38 -32.17 -23.20 26.46
N LYS A 39 -31.33 -22.64 27.34
CA LYS A 39 -31.08 -23.17 28.70
C LYS A 39 -32.38 -23.48 29.46
N ALA A 40 -33.38 -22.61 29.34
CA ALA A 40 -34.70 -22.81 29.93
C ALA A 40 -35.44 -24.06 29.40
N VAL A 41 -35.30 -24.39 28.11
CA VAL A 41 -35.89 -25.58 27.51
C VAL A 41 -35.18 -26.85 28.00
N PHE A 42 -33.85 -26.80 28.12
CA PHE A 42 -33.08 -27.91 28.69
C PHE A 42 -33.39 -28.14 30.18
N GLU A 43 -33.50 -27.08 30.97
CA GLU A 43 -33.92 -27.17 32.37
C GLU A 43 -35.34 -27.74 32.52
N TYR A 44 -36.27 -27.33 31.67
CA TYR A 44 -37.62 -27.90 31.61
C TYR A 44 -37.60 -29.38 31.21
N HIS A 45 -36.71 -29.76 30.29
CA HIS A 45 -36.50 -31.15 29.92
C HIS A 45 -36.03 -31.97 31.14
N LEU A 46 -35.03 -31.49 31.88
CA LEU A 46 -34.56 -32.15 33.11
C LEU A 46 -35.66 -32.25 34.18
N ASP A 47 -36.52 -31.24 34.33
CA ASP A 47 -37.60 -31.25 35.32
C ASP A 47 -38.71 -32.28 35.01
N THR A 48 -38.92 -32.59 33.73
CA THR A 48 -40.00 -33.45 33.24
C THR A 48 -39.59 -34.89 32.90
N LEU A 49 -38.36 -35.31 33.25
CA LEU A 49 -37.82 -36.65 32.95
C LEU A 49 -38.68 -37.79 33.49
N THR A 50 -39.11 -37.70 34.76
CA THR A 50 -39.93 -38.74 35.42
C THR A 50 -41.34 -38.82 34.84
N SER A 51 -41.90 -37.69 34.38
CA SER A 51 -43.20 -37.67 33.70
C SER A 51 -43.15 -38.35 32.33
N ARG A 52 -41.96 -38.44 31.73
CA ARG A 52 -41.74 -39.01 30.39
C ARG A 52 -41.11 -40.41 30.43
N LYS A 53 -40.94 -40.99 31.62
CA LYS A 53 -40.30 -42.31 31.83
C LYS A 53 -38.87 -42.40 31.27
N GLN A 54 -38.12 -41.29 31.35
CA GLN A 54 -36.75 -41.16 30.82
C GLN A 54 -35.68 -41.28 31.91
N GLU A 55 -35.95 -41.98 33.01
CA GLU A 55 -35.01 -42.12 34.12
C GLU A 55 -33.73 -42.86 33.70
N TYR A 56 -33.86 -43.88 32.85
CA TYR A 56 -32.71 -44.66 32.36
C TYR A 56 -31.80 -43.83 31.45
N GLU A 57 -32.38 -43.01 30.57
CA GLU A 57 -31.65 -42.06 29.72
C GLU A 57 -30.93 -41.01 30.56
N PHE A 58 -31.54 -40.55 31.65
CA PHE A 58 -30.90 -39.64 32.60
C PHE A 58 -29.73 -40.28 33.35
N GLU A 59 -29.85 -41.54 33.78
CA GLU A 59 -28.75 -42.31 34.37
C GLU A 59 -27.59 -42.48 33.36
N HIS A 60 -27.92 -42.83 32.12
CA HIS A 60 -26.94 -42.98 31.04
C HIS A 60 -26.21 -41.66 30.75
N PHE A 61 -26.95 -40.56 30.67
CA PHE A 61 -26.42 -39.21 30.49
C PHE A 61 -25.51 -38.79 31.66
N CYS A 62 -25.97 -38.94 32.91
CA CYS A 62 -25.18 -38.59 34.10
C CYS A 62 -23.88 -39.40 34.18
N ARG A 63 -23.91 -40.70 33.83
CA ARG A 63 -22.70 -41.52 33.74
C ARG A 63 -21.75 -40.99 32.67
N LYS A 64 -22.24 -40.71 31.47
CA LYS A 64 -21.42 -40.19 30.37
C LYS A 64 -20.84 -38.80 30.68
N LEU A 65 -21.61 -37.96 31.36
CA LEU A 65 -21.13 -36.66 31.84
C LEU A 65 -20.07 -36.85 32.95
N ALA A 66 -20.27 -37.77 33.87
CA ALA A 66 -19.29 -38.10 34.91
C ALA A 66 -17.98 -38.70 34.32
N GLU A 67 -18.06 -39.50 33.25
CA GLU A 67 -16.90 -39.99 32.49
C GLU A 67 -16.07 -38.84 31.89
N LYS A 68 -16.73 -37.72 31.55
CA LYS A 68 -16.14 -36.54 30.92
C LYS A 68 -15.72 -35.44 31.89
N GLU A 69 -16.19 -35.46 33.13
CA GLU A 69 -15.96 -34.37 34.11
C GLU A 69 -15.33 -34.84 35.42
N ILE A 70 -15.58 -36.09 35.85
CA ILE A 70 -15.18 -36.57 37.18
C ILE A 70 -14.08 -37.63 37.09
N CYS A 71 -14.30 -38.71 36.34
CA CYS A 71 -13.32 -39.77 36.14
C CYS A 71 -13.70 -40.68 34.95
N PRO A 72 -12.75 -41.04 34.07
CA PRO A 72 -13.06 -41.79 32.85
C PRO A 72 -13.32 -43.29 33.07
N ASN A 73 -13.03 -43.85 34.26
CA ASN A 73 -13.04 -45.29 34.53
C ASN A 73 -14.31 -45.79 35.24
N LEU A 74 -15.50 -45.45 34.74
CA LEU A 74 -16.78 -45.92 35.29
C LEU A 74 -17.23 -47.25 34.66
N ARG A 75 -17.77 -48.16 35.47
CA ARG A 75 -18.31 -49.44 35.00
C ARG A 75 -19.67 -49.26 34.30
N VAL A 76 -19.82 -49.86 33.12
CA VAL A 76 -21.12 -50.02 32.47
C VAL A 76 -21.83 -51.23 33.07
N GLN A 77 -23.01 -51.05 33.66
CA GLN A 77 -23.85 -52.20 34.04
C GLN A 77 -24.36 -52.90 32.77
N THR A 78 -23.93 -54.13 32.54
CA THR A 78 -24.42 -55.01 31.48
C THR A 78 -25.02 -56.27 32.10
N GLY A 79 -26.33 -56.27 32.32
CA GLY A 79 -27.09 -57.43 32.78
C GLY A 79 -28.59 -57.25 32.55
N PRO A 80 -29.38 -58.33 32.37
CA PRO A 80 -30.84 -58.22 32.26
C PRO A 80 -31.40 -57.65 33.56
N THR A 81 -32.32 -56.70 33.45
CA THR A 81 -32.97 -55.95 34.55
C THR A 81 -33.80 -56.81 35.52
N GLY A 82 -33.69 -58.14 35.45
CA GLY A 82 -34.32 -59.09 36.36
C GLY A 82 -33.35 -60.19 36.79
N GLY A 83 -32.51 -59.90 37.79
CA GLY A 83 -31.76 -60.94 38.52
C GLY A 83 -30.33 -60.53 38.89
N GLY A 84 -30.16 -60.01 40.11
CA GLY A 84 -28.86 -59.69 40.72
C GLY A 84 -28.59 -58.20 40.83
N ASP A 85 -29.29 -57.50 41.73
CA ASP A 85 -29.10 -56.08 41.97
C ASP A 85 -27.72 -55.83 42.61
N SER A 86 -26.86 -55.11 41.89
CA SER A 86 -25.51 -54.77 42.35
C SER A 86 -25.50 -53.64 43.40
N LYS A 87 -26.69 -53.14 43.80
CA LYS A 87 -26.97 -52.14 44.85
C LYS A 87 -26.29 -50.77 44.66
N VAL A 88 -25.55 -50.57 43.57
CA VAL A 88 -24.84 -49.34 43.20
C VAL A 88 -25.01 -49.13 41.70
N ASP A 89 -25.42 -47.94 41.28
CA ASP A 89 -25.76 -47.66 39.88
C ASP A 89 -24.51 -47.73 38.97
N THR A 90 -23.38 -47.15 39.41
CA THR A 90 -22.06 -47.41 38.81
C THR A 90 -20.93 -47.16 39.82
N GLU A 91 -19.75 -47.69 39.55
CA GLU A 91 -18.55 -47.52 40.38
C GLU A 91 -17.30 -47.43 39.51
N THR A 92 -16.23 -46.87 40.07
CA THR A 92 -14.91 -46.92 39.40
C THR A 92 -14.38 -48.36 39.37
N TYR A 93 -13.63 -48.70 38.32
CA TYR A 93 -12.83 -49.92 38.26
C TYR A 93 -11.34 -49.62 38.37
N PRO A 94 -10.52 -50.51 38.97
CA PRO A 94 -9.10 -50.27 39.11
C PRO A 94 -8.42 -50.18 37.74
N VAL A 95 -7.60 -49.17 37.58
CA VAL A 95 -6.83 -48.89 36.35
C VAL A 95 -5.35 -48.84 36.72
N ALA A 96 -4.48 -49.39 35.87
CA ALA A 96 -3.03 -49.33 36.09
C ALA A 96 -2.59 -47.87 36.28
N GLN A 97 -1.67 -47.63 37.22
CA GLN A 97 -1.17 -46.29 37.54
C GLN A 97 -0.71 -45.54 36.28
N GLU A 98 -0.01 -46.24 35.38
CA GLU A 98 0.47 -45.71 34.11
C GLU A 98 -0.67 -45.17 33.23
N ILE A 99 -1.86 -45.80 33.23
CA ILE A 99 -3.01 -45.30 32.45
C ILE A 99 -3.65 -44.10 33.16
N ALA A 100 -3.78 -44.16 34.49
CA ALA A 100 -4.41 -43.10 35.28
C ALA A 100 -3.61 -41.78 35.28
N GLU A 101 -2.28 -41.87 35.21
CA GLU A 101 -1.39 -40.71 35.11
C GLU A 101 -1.55 -39.92 33.81
N ARG A 102 -2.09 -40.54 32.75
CA ARG A 102 -2.30 -39.93 31.42
C ARG A 102 -3.65 -39.22 31.28
N TRP A 103 -4.48 -39.24 32.32
CA TRP A 103 -5.76 -38.54 32.31
C TRP A 103 -5.57 -37.05 32.58
N TRP A 104 -5.97 -36.22 31.61
CA TRP A 104 -6.11 -34.77 31.79
C TRP A 104 -7.51 -34.37 32.28
N ILE A 105 -8.48 -35.29 32.25
CA ILE A 105 -9.83 -35.13 32.79
C ILE A 105 -9.96 -35.92 34.09
N GLY A 106 -10.47 -35.28 35.14
CA GLY A 106 -10.74 -35.93 36.42
C GLY A 106 -9.48 -36.15 37.28
N SER A 107 -9.62 -36.91 38.36
CA SER A 107 -8.51 -37.16 39.29
C SER A 107 -7.84 -38.52 39.01
N PRO A 108 -6.50 -38.59 38.85
CA PRO A 108 -5.76 -39.86 38.76
C PRO A 108 -6.00 -40.80 39.94
N ALA A 109 -6.35 -40.25 41.11
CA ALA A 109 -6.71 -41.02 42.30
C ALA A 109 -7.91 -41.97 42.05
N ALA A 110 -8.81 -41.64 41.11
CA ALA A 110 -9.93 -42.51 40.73
C ALA A 110 -9.48 -43.84 40.11
N GLY A 111 -8.25 -43.93 39.59
CA GLY A 111 -7.68 -45.18 39.07
C GLY A 111 -7.31 -46.19 40.17
N ALA A 112 -6.98 -45.71 41.37
CA ALA A 112 -6.59 -46.53 42.52
C ALA A 112 -7.68 -46.63 43.61
N GLU A 113 -8.51 -45.59 43.75
CA GLU A 113 -9.61 -45.53 44.73
C GLU A 113 -10.92 -46.09 44.15
N ARG A 114 -11.74 -46.73 45.01
CA ARG A 114 -13.10 -47.14 44.64
C ARG A 114 -14.10 -46.03 44.96
N TRP A 115 -14.79 -45.51 43.95
CA TRP A 115 -15.82 -44.47 44.11
C TRP A 115 -17.19 -45.04 43.70
N GLY A 116 -18.22 -44.71 44.48
CA GLY A 116 -19.60 -45.13 44.21
C GLY A 116 -20.41 -43.99 43.60
N PHE A 117 -21.28 -44.31 42.65
CA PHE A 117 -22.15 -43.34 41.99
C PHE A 117 -23.60 -43.81 42.08
N ALA A 118 -24.47 -42.87 42.42
CA ALA A 118 -25.91 -43.05 42.42
C ALA A 118 -26.58 -41.91 41.63
N PHE A 119 -27.63 -42.23 40.90
CA PHE A 119 -28.30 -41.31 39.98
C PHE A 119 -29.81 -41.29 40.29
N SER A 120 -30.41 -40.11 40.41
CA SER A 120 -31.86 -40.04 40.67
C SER A 120 -32.57 -38.84 40.05
N ALA A 121 -33.63 -39.13 39.30
CA ALA A 121 -34.55 -38.12 38.77
C ALA A 121 -35.76 -37.81 39.69
N LYS A 122 -35.83 -38.38 40.91
CA LYS A 122 -37.00 -38.27 41.80
C LYS A 122 -37.11 -36.89 42.45
N LYS A 123 -38.32 -36.31 42.47
CA LYS A 123 -38.62 -35.07 43.22
C LYS A 123 -38.27 -35.17 44.71
N ALA A 124 -38.60 -36.29 45.35
CA ALA A 124 -38.20 -36.58 46.73
C ALA A 124 -36.75 -37.11 46.79
N TRP A 125 -35.78 -36.27 46.42
CA TRP A 125 -34.37 -36.67 46.33
C TRP A 125 -33.70 -36.89 47.70
N LYS A 126 -34.10 -36.14 48.75
CA LYS A 126 -33.45 -36.23 50.09
C LYS A 126 -33.55 -37.63 50.74
N PRO A 127 -34.72 -38.30 50.77
CA PRO A 127 -34.83 -39.68 51.26
C PRO A 127 -34.13 -40.69 50.35
N LYS A 128 -34.18 -40.45 49.03
CA LYS A 128 -33.57 -41.33 48.02
C LYS A 128 -32.04 -41.31 48.09
N ALA A 129 -31.42 -40.13 48.22
CA ALA A 129 -29.98 -39.97 48.43
C ALA A 129 -29.50 -40.76 49.66
N LYS A 130 -30.25 -40.72 50.77
CA LYS A 130 -29.93 -41.51 51.96
C LYS A 130 -30.05 -43.01 51.68
N ALA A 131 -31.15 -43.45 51.05
CA ALA A 131 -31.37 -44.85 50.72
C ALA A 131 -30.29 -45.40 49.77
N ASP A 132 -29.85 -44.62 48.79
CA ASP A 132 -28.81 -45.03 47.85
C ASP A 132 -27.42 -45.05 48.50
N VAL A 133 -27.13 -44.12 49.40
CA VAL A 133 -25.92 -44.19 50.25
C VAL A 133 -25.97 -45.43 51.16
N ASP A 134 -27.10 -45.72 51.80
CA ASP A 134 -27.29 -46.94 52.62
C ASP A 134 -27.10 -48.22 51.77
N ASN A 135 -27.61 -48.23 50.52
CA ASN A 135 -27.41 -49.34 49.58
C ASN A 135 -25.93 -49.53 49.22
N ILE A 136 -25.22 -48.44 48.88
CA ILE A 136 -23.79 -48.44 48.59
C ILE A 136 -22.99 -48.96 49.79
N LEU A 137 -23.29 -48.48 51.00
CA LEU A 137 -22.64 -48.94 52.24
C LEU A 137 -22.91 -50.43 52.52
N SER A 138 -24.15 -50.90 52.27
CA SER A 138 -24.56 -52.28 52.51
C SER A 138 -23.85 -53.32 51.61
N THR A 139 -23.10 -52.86 50.60
CA THR A 139 -22.27 -53.74 49.76
C THR A 139 -21.00 -54.21 50.45
N GLY A 140 -20.57 -53.55 51.54
CA GLY A 140 -19.33 -53.88 52.27
C GLY A 140 -18.04 -53.62 51.50
N ARG A 141 -18.09 -52.84 50.41
CA ARG A 141 -16.92 -52.49 49.56
C ARG A 141 -16.22 -51.24 50.12
N ASP A 142 -14.89 -51.15 49.96
CA ASP A 142 -14.06 -50.03 50.46
C ASP A 142 -14.16 -48.77 49.58
N TYR A 143 -15.32 -48.11 49.58
CA TYR A 143 -15.51 -46.85 48.88
C TYR A 143 -14.83 -45.68 49.61
N LYS A 144 -14.11 -44.82 48.88
CA LYS A 144 -13.49 -43.60 49.42
C LYS A 144 -14.33 -42.34 49.20
N ARG A 145 -15.19 -42.35 48.18
CA ARG A 145 -16.08 -41.24 47.81
C ARG A 145 -17.38 -41.78 47.23
N ILE A 146 -18.47 -41.05 47.45
CA ILE A 146 -19.78 -41.34 46.86
C ILE A 146 -20.28 -40.07 46.16
N TYR A 147 -20.73 -40.19 44.91
CA TYR A 147 -21.38 -39.11 44.17
C TYR A 147 -22.87 -39.45 43.96
N PHE A 148 -23.75 -38.54 44.34
CA PHE A 148 -25.19 -38.64 44.13
C PHE A 148 -25.64 -37.56 43.14
N PHE A 149 -26.08 -37.94 41.95
CA PHE A 149 -26.61 -36.99 40.96
C PHE A 149 -28.11 -36.85 41.09
N THR A 150 -28.60 -35.62 40.94
CA THR A 150 -30.03 -35.34 40.88
C THR A 150 -30.37 -34.29 39.82
N ASN A 151 -31.51 -34.48 39.15
CA ASN A 151 -32.10 -33.48 38.26
C ASN A 151 -32.80 -32.34 39.02
N GLN A 152 -32.80 -32.37 40.34
CA GLN A 152 -33.42 -31.34 41.18
C GLN A 152 -32.45 -30.18 41.40
N PHE A 153 -32.97 -28.96 41.48
CA PHE A 153 -32.19 -27.80 41.90
C PHE A 153 -32.00 -27.83 43.41
N VAL A 154 -30.76 -27.69 43.89
CA VAL A 154 -30.44 -27.69 45.32
C VAL A 154 -29.67 -26.43 45.65
N SER A 155 -30.18 -25.61 46.58
CA SER A 155 -29.42 -24.42 47.01
C SER A 155 -28.10 -24.80 47.68
N ASP A 156 -27.05 -23.99 47.50
CA ASP A 156 -25.72 -24.25 48.05
C ASP A 156 -25.72 -24.58 49.55
N LYS A 157 -26.50 -23.83 50.33
CA LYS A 157 -26.65 -24.03 51.77
C LYS A 157 -27.25 -25.41 52.09
N GLU A 158 -28.27 -25.83 51.35
CA GLU A 158 -28.90 -27.13 51.56
C GLU A 158 -28.03 -28.28 51.05
N ARG A 159 -27.33 -28.10 49.93
CA ARG A 159 -26.38 -29.07 49.36
C ARG A 159 -25.28 -29.37 50.37
N SER A 160 -24.54 -28.34 50.79
CA SER A 160 -23.43 -28.47 51.73
C SER A 160 -23.88 -29.08 53.07
N ALA A 161 -25.00 -28.62 53.64
CA ALA A 161 -25.52 -29.18 54.88
C ALA A 161 -25.89 -30.67 54.75
N LYS A 162 -26.36 -31.10 53.58
CA LYS A 162 -26.76 -32.50 53.34
C LYS A 162 -25.57 -33.39 53.00
N GLU A 163 -24.61 -32.91 52.22
CA GLU A 163 -23.31 -33.56 51.97
C GLU A 163 -22.59 -33.83 53.30
N ASP A 164 -22.51 -32.82 54.17
CA ASP A 164 -21.91 -32.95 55.51
C ASP A 164 -22.63 -33.99 56.38
N ALA A 165 -23.96 -33.94 56.41
CA ALA A 165 -24.76 -34.86 57.20
C ALA A 165 -24.64 -36.30 56.69
N LEU A 166 -24.65 -36.51 55.38
CA LEU A 166 -24.48 -37.83 54.76
C LEU A 166 -23.04 -38.33 54.91
N SER A 167 -22.04 -37.44 54.77
CA SER A 167 -20.64 -37.80 54.93
C SER A 167 -20.31 -38.21 56.37
N ARG A 168 -20.83 -37.47 57.36
CA ARG A 168 -20.71 -37.82 58.79
C ARG A 168 -21.42 -39.12 59.13
N TYR A 169 -22.59 -39.36 58.53
CA TYR A 169 -23.37 -40.58 58.75
C TYR A 169 -22.72 -41.82 58.10
N ALA A 170 -22.20 -41.68 56.88
CA ALA A 170 -21.60 -42.78 56.10
C ALA A 170 -20.13 -43.08 56.47
N GLY A 171 -19.42 -42.11 57.08
CA GLY A 171 -17.98 -42.20 57.33
C GLY A 171 -17.11 -42.06 56.06
N ILE A 172 -17.74 -41.74 54.92
CA ILE A 172 -17.15 -41.60 53.58
C ILE A 172 -17.60 -40.25 53.02
N ARG A 173 -16.76 -39.54 52.25
CA ARG A 173 -17.17 -38.26 51.64
C ARG A 173 -18.28 -38.49 50.60
N VAL A 174 -19.41 -37.81 50.77
CA VAL A 174 -20.57 -37.83 49.86
C VAL A 174 -20.70 -36.47 49.18
N HIS A 175 -20.72 -36.46 47.86
CA HIS A 175 -20.92 -35.28 47.02
C HIS A 175 -22.27 -35.34 46.31
N ILE A 176 -23.01 -34.24 46.29
CA ILE A 176 -24.30 -34.10 45.61
C ILE A 176 -24.08 -33.25 44.36
N VAL A 177 -24.34 -33.87 43.20
CA VAL A 177 -24.29 -33.22 41.89
C VAL A 177 -25.71 -32.88 41.47
N ASP A 178 -26.05 -31.59 41.49
CA ASP A 178 -27.43 -31.13 41.31
C ASP A 178 -27.67 -30.58 39.89
N ARG A 179 -28.92 -30.15 39.63
CA ARG A 179 -29.30 -29.60 38.31
C ARG A 179 -28.42 -28.41 37.90
N ALA A 180 -28.06 -27.54 38.84
CA ALA A 180 -27.26 -26.36 38.53
C ALA A 180 -25.90 -26.77 37.94
N TRP A 181 -25.21 -27.72 38.58
CA TRP A 181 -23.94 -28.25 38.08
C TRP A 181 -24.09 -28.94 36.71
N ILE A 182 -25.14 -29.75 36.52
CA ILE A 182 -25.37 -30.44 35.24
C ILE A 182 -25.55 -29.42 34.11
N VAL A 183 -26.35 -28.38 34.33
CA VAL A 183 -26.62 -27.36 33.31
C VAL A 183 -25.36 -26.52 33.04
N GLU A 184 -24.59 -26.19 34.07
CA GLU A 184 -23.28 -25.54 33.92
C GLU A 184 -22.36 -26.37 33.02
N LYS A 185 -22.18 -27.68 33.28
CA LYS A 185 -21.30 -28.52 32.44
C LYS A 185 -21.83 -28.74 31.03
N VAL A 186 -23.14 -28.78 30.83
CA VAL A 186 -23.73 -28.92 29.49
C VAL A 186 -23.47 -27.70 28.61
N TYR A 187 -23.64 -26.49 29.15
CA TYR A 187 -23.51 -25.26 28.36
C TYR A 187 -22.10 -24.65 28.41
N GLU A 188 -21.45 -24.62 29.57
CA GLU A 188 -20.16 -23.95 29.78
C GLU A 188 -18.97 -24.87 29.50
N ALA A 189 -19.10 -26.19 29.73
CA ALA A 189 -18.06 -27.17 29.41
C ALA A 189 -18.27 -27.89 28.05
N GLY A 190 -19.26 -27.47 27.27
CA GLY A 190 -19.43 -27.89 25.87
C GLY A 190 -20.06 -29.28 25.65
N HIS A 191 -20.81 -29.80 26.62
CA HIS A 191 -21.44 -31.15 26.55
C HIS A 191 -22.88 -31.16 26.03
N LEU A 192 -23.34 -30.12 25.33
CA LEU A 192 -24.70 -30.05 24.78
C LEU A 192 -24.99 -31.16 23.77
N ASP A 193 -24.04 -31.46 22.87
CA ASP A 193 -24.19 -32.55 21.89
C ASP A 193 -24.30 -33.92 22.59
N LEU A 194 -23.56 -34.11 23.70
CA LEU A 194 -23.65 -35.30 24.55
C LEU A 194 -25.04 -35.39 25.20
N ALA A 195 -25.55 -34.29 25.74
CA ALA A 195 -26.87 -34.24 26.36
C ALA A 195 -28.00 -34.54 25.35
N ILE A 196 -27.94 -33.95 24.15
CA ILE A 196 -28.92 -34.18 23.08
C ILE A 196 -28.91 -35.66 22.64
N ALA A 197 -27.72 -36.23 22.41
CA ALA A 197 -27.57 -37.60 21.94
C ALA A 197 -28.00 -38.65 22.98
N THR A 198 -27.69 -38.42 24.27
CA THR A 198 -27.98 -39.39 25.34
C THR A 198 -29.40 -39.28 25.90
N LEU A 199 -30.00 -38.09 25.92
CA LEU A 199 -31.38 -37.87 26.40
C LEU A 199 -32.43 -37.97 25.28
N GLY A 200 -32.01 -38.14 24.02
CA GLY A 200 -32.91 -38.33 22.89
C GLY A 200 -33.81 -37.12 22.59
N ILE A 201 -33.26 -35.90 22.65
CA ILE A 201 -34.03 -34.66 22.47
C ILE A 201 -34.34 -34.45 20.97
N GLU A 202 -35.54 -34.83 20.51
CA GLU A 202 -36.01 -34.64 19.13
C GLU A 202 -36.14 -33.15 18.76
N GLY A 203 -35.75 -32.78 17.53
CA GLY A 203 -35.79 -31.39 17.03
C GLY A 203 -34.58 -30.53 17.43
N ALA A 204 -33.69 -31.02 18.29
CA ALA A 204 -32.44 -30.37 18.68
C ALA A 204 -31.24 -30.86 17.85
N ARG A 205 -31.45 -31.31 16.60
CA ARG A 205 -30.32 -31.71 15.75
C ARG A 205 -29.53 -30.46 15.36
N SER A 206 -28.36 -30.34 15.99
CA SER A 206 -27.23 -29.56 15.51
C SER A 206 -26.80 -30.12 14.15
N GLU A 207 -27.41 -29.66 13.08
CA GLU A 207 -26.64 -29.47 11.85
C GLU A 207 -25.88 -28.16 12.01
N LYS A 208 -24.81 -28.21 12.82
CA LYS A 208 -23.72 -27.26 12.71
C LYS A 208 -23.27 -27.31 11.25
N ILE A 209 -23.67 -26.32 10.46
CA ILE A 209 -22.90 -26.01 9.26
C ILE A 209 -21.68 -25.25 9.78
N ASN A 210 -20.80 -25.96 10.49
CA ASN A 210 -19.45 -25.48 10.70
C ASN A 210 -18.80 -25.56 9.33
N SER A 211 -18.52 -24.43 8.70
CA SER A 211 -17.49 -24.43 7.67
C SER A 211 -16.17 -24.58 8.41
N ILE A 212 -15.81 -25.81 8.74
CA ILE A 212 -14.53 -26.11 9.38
C ILE A 212 -13.47 -25.67 8.37
N GLY A 213 -12.64 -24.71 8.79
CA GLY A 213 -11.56 -24.25 7.95
C GLY A 213 -10.51 -25.36 7.75
N PRO A 214 -9.69 -25.28 6.69
CA PRO A 214 -8.70 -26.28 6.39
C PRO A 214 -7.68 -26.47 7.52
N LEU A 215 -7.32 -25.41 8.26
CA LEU A 215 -6.35 -25.50 9.37
C LEU A 215 -6.97 -26.22 10.56
N ASP A 216 -8.20 -25.88 10.95
CA ASP A 216 -8.87 -26.54 12.06
C ASP A 216 -9.20 -28.00 11.77
N MET A 217 -9.53 -28.34 10.51
CA MET A 217 -9.68 -29.75 10.08
C MET A 217 -8.40 -30.55 10.35
N ALA A 218 -7.24 -30.02 9.93
CA ALA A 218 -5.94 -30.65 10.14
C ALA A 218 -5.62 -30.77 11.64
N ARG A 219 -5.76 -29.68 12.39
CA ARG A 219 -5.52 -29.64 13.85
C ARG A 219 -6.43 -30.59 14.62
N GLN A 220 -7.70 -30.70 14.25
CA GLN A 220 -8.63 -31.63 14.89
C GLN A 220 -8.26 -33.09 14.63
N ALA A 221 -7.84 -33.42 13.40
CA ALA A 221 -7.38 -34.76 13.07
C ALA A 221 -6.11 -35.11 13.87
N GLU A 222 -5.16 -34.19 13.92
CA GLU A 222 -3.89 -34.36 14.64
C GLU A 222 -4.10 -34.45 16.16
N LEU A 223 -4.95 -33.59 16.74
CA LEU A 223 -5.30 -33.65 18.16
C LEU A 223 -5.97 -34.97 18.53
N LYS A 224 -6.87 -35.49 17.68
CA LYS A 224 -7.52 -36.79 17.91
C LYS A 224 -6.51 -37.94 17.88
N GLU A 225 -5.53 -37.88 16.98
CA GLU A 225 -4.49 -38.90 16.90
C GLU A 225 -3.56 -38.85 18.12
N LEU A 226 -3.13 -37.65 18.54
CA LEU A 226 -2.36 -37.48 19.77
C LEU A 226 -3.13 -37.99 21.00
N ASP A 227 -4.42 -37.67 21.11
CA ASP A 227 -5.26 -38.16 22.22
C ASP A 227 -5.35 -39.69 22.22
N ARG A 228 -5.41 -40.33 21.04
CA ARG A 228 -5.39 -41.79 20.90
C ARG A 228 -4.05 -42.38 21.34
N LEU A 229 -2.94 -41.78 20.91
CA LEU A 229 -1.60 -42.24 21.26
C LEU A 229 -1.35 -42.08 22.76
N VAL A 230 -1.61 -40.88 23.32
CA VAL A 230 -1.43 -40.59 24.75
C VAL A 230 -2.28 -41.50 25.61
N ALA A 231 -3.46 -41.93 25.15
CA ALA A 231 -4.28 -42.89 25.90
C ALA A 231 -3.71 -44.32 25.91
N ASP A 232 -2.84 -44.70 24.97
CA ASP A 232 -2.28 -46.05 24.83
C ASP A 232 -0.90 -46.18 25.51
N PRO A 233 -0.80 -46.94 26.62
CA PRO A 233 0.46 -47.09 27.33
C PRO A 233 1.59 -47.73 26.52
N SER A 234 1.23 -48.61 25.57
CA SER A 234 2.19 -49.37 24.77
C SER A 234 2.94 -48.50 23.77
N CYS A 235 2.35 -47.36 23.36
CA CYS A 235 2.96 -46.43 22.41
C CYS A 235 4.18 -45.69 22.97
N TYR A 236 4.33 -45.60 24.30
CA TYR A 236 5.39 -44.82 24.95
C TYR A 236 6.27 -45.66 25.88
N GLU A 237 6.29 -46.98 25.71
CA GLU A 237 7.16 -47.85 26.49
C GLU A 237 8.63 -47.47 26.25
N GLY A 238 9.32 -47.02 27.31
CA GLY A 238 10.68 -46.50 27.21
C GLY A 238 10.82 -45.08 26.62
N ALA A 239 9.74 -44.42 26.20
CA ALA A 239 9.74 -43.12 25.52
C ALA A 239 9.05 -42.00 26.32
N ARG A 240 9.30 -41.92 27.64
CA ARG A 240 8.65 -40.96 28.55
C ARG A 240 8.89 -39.49 28.14
N TYR A 241 10.04 -39.19 27.54
CA TYR A 241 10.31 -37.86 26.98
C TYR A 241 9.30 -37.46 25.88
N GLN A 242 9.02 -38.37 24.93
CA GLN A 242 8.10 -38.12 23.82
C GLN A 242 6.65 -37.97 24.31
N LEU A 243 6.25 -38.75 25.32
CA LEU A 243 4.92 -38.62 25.93
C LEU A 243 4.67 -37.18 26.42
N VAL A 244 5.67 -36.56 27.05
CA VAL A 244 5.57 -35.18 27.53
C VAL A 244 5.50 -34.18 26.37
N GLU A 245 6.29 -34.38 25.31
CA GLU A 245 6.23 -33.54 24.10
C GLU A 245 4.87 -33.61 23.42
N ASP A 246 4.30 -34.80 23.28
CA ASP A 246 2.99 -35.02 22.68
C ASP A 246 1.88 -34.43 23.54
N CYS A 247 2.00 -34.51 24.88
CA CYS A 247 1.07 -33.83 25.80
C CYS A 247 1.15 -32.30 25.66
N LEU A 248 2.36 -31.72 25.59
CA LEU A 248 2.56 -30.29 25.35
C LEU A 248 1.97 -29.87 23.99
N TYR A 249 2.23 -30.64 22.95
CA TYR A 249 1.74 -30.36 21.61
C TYR A 249 0.21 -30.48 21.53
N SER A 250 -0.39 -31.44 22.24
CA SER A 250 -1.86 -31.53 22.38
C SER A 250 -2.46 -30.27 23.01
N ALA A 251 -1.79 -29.67 24.01
CA ALA A 251 -2.23 -28.42 24.63
C ALA A 251 -2.13 -27.23 23.66
N ILE A 252 -1.08 -27.19 22.83
CA ILE A 252 -0.89 -26.19 21.79
C ILE A 252 -1.94 -26.32 20.68
N LEU A 253 -2.27 -27.54 20.24
CA LEU A 253 -3.34 -27.75 19.26
C LEU A 253 -4.72 -27.39 19.84
N ALA A 254 -4.99 -27.77 21.10
CA ALA A 254 -6.23 -27.42 21.78
C ALA A 254 -6.40 -25.90 21.93
N ARG A 255 -5.34 -25.15 22.23
CA ARG A 255 -5.39 -23.66 22.27
C ARG A 255 -5.64 -23.06 20.89
N GLY A 256 -5.03 -23.61 19.83
CA GLY A 256 -5.18 -23.13 18.46
C GLY A 256 -6.57 -23.38 17.89
N LEU A 257 -7.21 -24.46 18.33
CA LEU A 257 -8.63 -24.76 18.10
C LEU A 257 -9.59 -23.97 19.00
N GLU A 258 -9.06 -23.10 19.87
CA GLU A 258 -9.81 -22.31 20.85
C GLU A 258 -10.76 -23.17 21.70
N ARG A 259 -10.27 -24.34 22.14
CA ARG A 259 -10.98 -25.21 23.10
C ARG A 259 -11.23 -24.48 24.44
N PRO A 260 -12.21 -24.92 25.25
CA PRO A 260 -12.48 -24.31 26.55
C PRO A 260 -11.21 -24.17 27.42
N ARG A 261 -11.09 -23.03 28.12
CA ARG A 261 -9.92 -22.70 28.96
C ARG A 261 -9.53 -23.83 29.91
N SER A 262 -10.52 -24.46 30.54
CA SER A 262 -10.34 -25.58 31.47
C SER A 262 -9.65 -26.80 30.84
N GLU A 263 -9.99 -27.14 29.58
CA GLU A 263 -9.34 -28.23 28.85
C GLU A 263 -7.87 -27.90 28.57
N VAL A 264 -7.61 -26.70 28.01
CA VAL A 264 -6.25 -26.29 27.64
C VAL A 264 -5.35 -26.20 28.86
N GLU A 265 -5.81 -25.60 29.95
CA GLU A 265 -5.06 -25.52 31.21
C GLU A 265 -4.79 -26.91 31.81
N SER A 266 -5.76 -27.83 31.75
CA SER A 266 -5.59 -29.19 32.25
C SER A 266 -4.58 -29.99 31.42
N ARG A 267 -4.56 -29.81 30.10
CA ARG A 267 -3.55 -30.43 29.21
C ARG A 267 -2.15 -29.90 29.49
N PHE A 268 -1.99 -28.59 29.71
CA PHE A 268 -0.71 -28.02 30.14
C PHE A 268 -0.26 -28.53 31.51
N ALA A 269 -1.19 -28.65 32.47
CA ALA A 269 -0.89 -29.20 33.80
C ALA A 269 -0.50 -30.68 33.75
N LEU A 270 -1.10 -31.47 32.86
CA LEU A 270 -0.70 -32.85 32.60
C LEU A 270 0.73 -32.90 32.06
N ALA A 271 1.02 -32.12 31.01
CA ALA A 271 2.36 -32.06 30.42
C ALA A 271 3.42 -31.67 31.47
N GLU A 272 3.13 -30.68 32.32
CA GLU A 272 4.04 -30.27 33.40
C GLU A 272 4.27 -31.37 34.43
N ARG A 273 3.20 -32.03 34.89
CA ARG A 273 3.30 -33.12 35.88
C ARG A 273 4.18 -34.25 35.37
N LEU A 274 3.98 -34.68 34.12
CA LEU A 274 4.79 -35.74 33.51
C LEU A 274 6.23 -35.28 33.26
N ALA A 275 6.44 -34.00 32.90
CA ALA A 275 7.77 -33.42 32.72
C ALA A 275 8.59 -33.38 34.02
N GLN A 276 7.93 -33.18 35.17
CA GLN A 276 8.59 -33.18 36.48
C GLN A 276 9.26 -34.53 36.77
N ASP A 277 8.67 -35.65 36.35
CA ASP A 277 9.25 -36.99 36.54
C ASP A 277 10.45 -37.27 35.62
N VAL A 278 10.49 -36.64 34.44
CA VAL A 278 11.58 -36.79 33.46
C VAL A 278 12.80 -35.94 33.84
N HIS A 279 12.60 -34.90 34.66
CA HIS A 279 13.62 -33.97 35.15
C HIS A 279 14.45 -33.28 34.05
N TYR A 280 13.88 -33.06 32.86
CA TYR A 280 14.55 -32.38 31.76
C TYR A 280 14.22 -30.88 31.71
N ARG A 281 15.18 -30.03 32.10
CA ARG A 281 15.01 -28.57 32.26
C ARG A 281 14.40 -27.88 31.02
N GLN A 282 14.88 -28.20 29.83
CA GLN A 282 14.43 -27.55 28.58
C GLN A 282 12.98 -27.88 28.23
N GLN A 283 12.49 -29.06 28.62
CA GLN A 283 11.10 -29.44 28.43
C GLN A 283 10.19 -28.67 29.40
N LEU A 284 10.59 -28.58 30.68
CA LEU A 284 9.90 -27.75 31.67
C LEU A 284 9.87 -26.26 31.28
N LEU A 285 10.96 -25.74 30.69
CA LEU A 285 11.04 -24.37 30.18
C LEU A 285 10.03 -24.13 29.05
N ARG A 286 9.98 -25.01 28.04
CA ARG A 286 9.04 -24.88 26.91
C ARG A 286 7.58 -24.95 27.35
N ILE A 287 7.27 -25.78 28.35
CA ILE A 287 5.92 -25.87 28.93
C ILE A 287 5.55 -24.56 29.63
N SER A 288 6.39 -24.03 30.54
CA SER A 288 6.09 -22.75 31.21
C SER A 288 6.00 -21.58 30.24
N TYR A 289 6.89 -21.52 29.24
CA TYR A 289 6.84 -20.47 28.23
C TYR A 289 5.52 -20.50 27.46
N ASN A 290 5.11 -21.67 26.96
CA ASN A 290 3.85 -21.79 26.22
C ASN A 290 2.63 -21.50 27.10
N ARG A 291 2.67 -21.82 28.40
CA ARG A 291 1.63 -21.42 29.35
C ARG A 291 1.57 -19.92 29.54
N ALA A 292 2.70 -19.26 29.79
CA ALA A 292 2.77 -17.80 29.90
C ALA A 292 2.26 -17.12 28.62
N TRP A 293 2.70 -17.59 27.46
CA TRP A 293 2.29 -17.09 26.14
C TRP A 293 0.79 -17.24 25.90
N THR A 294 0.22 -18.40 26.25
CA THR A 294 -1.22 -18.66 26.12
C THR A 294 -2.04 -17.77 27.05
N THR A 295 -1.55 -17.59 28.28
CA THR A 295 -2.21 -16.78 29.31
C THR A 295 -2.32 -15.32 28.90
N TYR A 296 -1.26 -14.76 28.29
CA TYR A 296 -1.27 -13.38 27.80
C TYR A 296 -2.15 -13.20 26.56
N TRP A 297 -1.95 -14.03 25.52
CA TRP A 297 -2.56 -13.79 24.20
C TRP A 297 -3.96 -14.40 23.99
N TRP A 298 -4.34 -15.48 24.69
CA TRP A 298 -5.66 -16.11 24.54
C TRP A 298 -6.61 -15.74 25.67
N TYR A 299 -6.10 -15.64 26.90
CA TYR A 299 -6.95 -15.46 28.10
C TYR A 299 -6.87 -14.06 28.71
N GLU A 300 -5.86 -13.27 28.33
CA GLU A 300 -5.66 -11.90 28.84
C GLU A 300 -5.60 -11.84 30.39
N ASP A 301 -5.10 -12.92 31.00
CA ASP A 301 -4.99 -13.05 32.46
C ASP A 301 -3.59 -12.57 32.90
N PHE A 302 -3.45 -11.27 33.06
CA PHE A 302 -2.14 -10.66 33.29
C PHE A 302 -1.53 -10.97 34.66
N THR A 303 -2.37 -11.30 35.65
CA THR A 303 -1.89 -11.72 36.98
C THR A 303 -1.22 -13.08 36.89
N ALA A 304 -1.90 -14.06 36.27
CA ALA A 304 -1.32 -15.38 36.04
C ALA A 304 -0.09 -15.30 35.11
N PHE A 305 -0.12 -14.44 34.10
CA PHE A 305 1.04 -14.19 33.24
C PHE A 305 2.28 -13.74 34.02
N SER A 306 2.14 -12.81 34.97
CA SER A 306 3.30 -12.35 35.77
C SER A 306 3.88 -13.47 36.63
N CYS A 307 3.04 -14.35 37.20
CA CYS A 307 3.50 -15.54 37.91
C CYS A 307 4.25 -16.51 36.99
N PHE A 308 3.68 -16.81 35.81
CA PHE A 308 4.33 -17.72 34.86
C PHE A 308 5.62 -17.13 34.27
N TYR A 309 5.76 -15.80 34.17
CA TYR A 309 7.02 -15.17 33.81
C TYR A 309 8.13 -15.54 34.81
N ASP A 310 7.86 -15.45 36.10
CA ASP A 310 8.86 -15.75 37.14
C ASP A 310 9.24 -17.24 37.12
N GLU A 311 8.29 -18.13 36.82
CA GLU A 311 8.57 -19.56 36.61
C GLU A 311 9.49 -19.80 35.41
N VAL A 312 9.24 -19.15 34.27
CA VAL A 312 10.09 -19.23 33.08
C VAL A 312 11.50 -18.75 33.42
N GLU A 313 11.60 -17.62 34.11
CA GLU A 313 12.89 -17.08 34.51
C GLU A 313 13.68 -18.05 35.39
N GLN A 314 13.04 -18.65 36.39
CA GLN A 314 13.70 -19.63 37.25
C GLN A 314 14.24 -20.83 36.45
N ARG A 315 13.52 -21.25 35.40
CA ARG A 315 13.90 -22.39 34.54
C ARG A 315 14.99 -22.04 33.51
N VAL A 316 15.17 -20.76 33.19
CA VAL A 316 16.26 -20.26 32.32
C VAL A 316 17.59 -20.12 33.08
N VAL A 317 17.57 -19.99 34.42
CA VAL A 317 18.79 -19.83 35.23
C VAL A 317 19.80 -20.96 34.95
N GLY A 318 21.05 -20.57 34.68
CA GLY A 318 22.14 -21.50 34.36
C GLY A 318 22.19 -21.95 32.90
N SER A 319 21.27 -21.48 32.04
CA SER A 319 21.36 -21.69 30.60
C SER A 319 22.47 -20.85 29.97
N ASP A 320 23.21 -21.46 29.06
CA ASP A 320 24.21 -20.80 28.22
C ASP A 320 23.76 -20.70 26.75
N GLN A 321 22.50 -21.06 26.46
CA GLN A 321 21.89 -21.03 25.14
C GLN A 321 21.03 -19.76 24.98
N ALA A 322 21.42 -18.87 24.06
CA ALA A 322 20.71 -17.65 23.76
C ALA A 322 19.25 -17.91 23.36
N GLY A 323 18.97 -18.99 22.62
CA GLY A 323 17.61 -19.36 22.24
C GLY A 323 16.69 -19.70 23.42
N GLU A 324 17.23 -20.17 24.55
CA GLU A 324 16.43 -20.39 25.77
C GLU A 324 16.19 -19.08 26.51
N VAL A 325 17.18 -18.19 26.57
CA VAL A 325 17.06 -16.87 27.20
C VAL A 325 16.15 -15.95 26.36
N GLU A 326 16.13 -16.11 25.04
CA GLU A 326 15.23 -15.39 24.11
C GLU A 326 13.76 -15.65 24.45
N LEU A 327 13.39 -16.85 24.92
CA LEU A 327 12.01 -17.12 25.36
C LEU A 327 11.59 -16.19 26.51
N LEU A 328 12.48 -15.96 27.47
CA LEU A 328 12.24 -15.03 28.56
C LEU A 328 12.22 -13.57 28.07
N PHE A 329 13.10 -13.22 27.13
CA PHE A 329 13.11 -11.92 26.47
C PHE A 329 11.80 -11.63 25.73
N ASN A 330 11.25 -12.61 25.00
CA ASN A 330 9.97 -12.47 24.29
C ASN A 330 8.81 -12.16 25.25
N LEU A 331 8.76 -12.81 26.42
CA LEU A 331 7.77 -12.48 27.44
C LEU A 331 8.03 -11.09 28.05
N TRP A 332 9.29 -10.71 28.22
CA TRP A 332 9.65 -9.40 28.77
C TRP A 332 9.21 -8.28 27.84
N GLN A 333 9.32 -8.45 26.52
CA GLN A 333 8.87 -7.46 25.53
C GLN A 333 7.36 -7.14 25.60
N LEU A 334 6.55 -8.01 26.21
CA LEU A 334 5.13 -7.78 26.42
C LEU A 334 4.84 -6.84 27.62
N LEU A 335 5.78 -6.74 28.57
CA LEU A 335 5.58 -5.97 29.81
C LEU A 335 5.54 -4.44 29.58
N PRO A 336 6.50 -3.81 28.86
CA PRO A 336 6.46 -2.36 28.62
C PRO A 336 5.15 -1.86 28.00
N PRO A 337 4.63 -2.44 26.89
CA PRO A 337 3.36 -1.97 26.31
C PRO A 337 2.16 -2.28 27.22
N ALA A 338 2.16 -3.40 27.96
CA ALA A 338 1.08 -3.73 28.90
C ALA A 338 1.01 -2.73 30.08
N VAL A 339 2.14 -2.21 30.55
CA VAL A 339 2.18 -1.14 31.56
C VAL A 339 1.74 0.19 30.96
N ALA A 340 2.22 0.53 29.76
CA ALA A 340 1.85 1.78 29.08
C ALA A 340 0.35 1.89 28.79
N THR A 341 -0.31 0.76 28.54
CA THR A 341 -1.76 0.66 28.28
C THR A 341 -2.59 0.45 29.55
N GLY A 342 -1.96 0.32 30.73
CA GLY A 342 -2.63 0.13 32.01
C GLY A 342 -3.20 -1.27 32.26
N LEU A 343 -2.82 -2.27 31.46
CA LEU A 343 -3.23 -3.67 31.63
C LEU A 343 -2.51 -4.34 32.82
N ILE A 344 -1.29 -3.90 33.13
CA ILE A 344 -0.49 -4.37 34.26
C ILE A 344 0.00 -3.16 35.06
N SER A 345 -0.02 -3.24 36.39
CA SER A 345 0.56 -2.20 37.23
C SER A 345 2.09 -2.16 37.08
N ALA A 346 2.70 -0.98 37.17
CA ALA A 346 4.16 -0.86 37.11
C ALA A 346 4.88 -1.69 38.20
N GLN A 347 4.21 -1.88 39.35
CA GLN A 347 4.72 -2.68 40.46
C GLN A 347 4.70 -4.18 40.14
N ASP A 348 3.61 -4.69 39.57
CA ASP A 348 3.47 -6.12 39.24
C ASP A 348 4.28 -6.51 37.99
N ALA A 349 4.50 -5.57 37.07
CA ALA A 349 5.31 -5.80 35.89
C ALA A 349 6.81 -5.88 36.20
N ASN A 350 7.27 -5.15 37.22
CA ASN A 350 8.65 -5.11 37.71
C ASN A 350 9.72 -4.99 36.59
N ILE A 351 9.46 -4.14 35.59
CA ILE A 351 10.20 -4.10 34.32
C ILE A 351 11.70 -3.88 34.53
N GLY A 352 12.08 -2.95 35.42
CA GLY A 352 13.48 -2.59 35.65
C GLY A 352 14.32 -3.75 36.19
N PHE A 353 13.85 -4.45 37.22
CA PHE A 353 14.56 -5.59 37.79
C PHE A 353 14.56 -6.80 36.85
N ARG A 354 13.45 -7.07 36.15
CA ARG A 354 13.39 -8.13 35.14
C ARG A 354 14.34 -7.86 33.98
N ARG A 355 14.42 -6.60 33.51
CA ARG A 355 15.37 -6.15 32.47
C ARG A 355 16.82 -6.34 32.92
N GLN A 356 17.18 -5.90 34.12
CA GLN A 356 18.55 -6.04 34.64
C GLN A 356 18.98 -7.51 34.68
N ARG A 357 18.18 -8.39 35.29
CA ARG A 357 18.51 -9.82 35.40
C ARG A 357 18.53 -10.53 34.05
N LEU A 358 17.75 -10.06 33.07
CA LEU A 358 17.79 -10.60 31.71
C LEU A 358 19.10 -10.18 31.01
N ALA A 359 19.51 -8.91 31.14
CA ALA A 359 20.77 -8.41 30.59
C ALA A 359 21.99 -9.13 31.20
N GLU A 360 22.02 -9.28 32.53
CA GLU A 360 23.09 -10.00 33.26
C GLU A 360 23.26 -11.46 32.78
N ARG A 361 22.21 -12.07 32.22
CA ARG A 361 22.27 -13.42 31.63
C ARG A 361 22.71 -13.41 30.17
N LEU A 362 22.33 -12.40 29.39
CA LEU A 362 22.68 -12.29 27.97
C LEU A 362 24.12 -11.81 27.75
N ASP A 363 24.63 -10.91 28.59
CA ASP A 363 25.98 -10.34 28.48
C ASP A 363 27.10 -11.41 28.39
N PRO A 364 27.17 -12.42 29.27
CA PRO A 364 28.20 -13.45 29.16
C PRO A 364 28.04 -14.32 27.90
N ILE A 365 26.81 -14.56 27.44
CA ILE A 365 26.54 -15.32 26.21
C ILE A 365 26.98 -14.51 24.98
N ALA A 366 26.69 -13.21 24.97
CA ALA A 366 27.08 -12.29 23.90
C ALA A 366 28.60 -12.12 23.77
N ALA A 367 29.35 -12.31 24.86
CA ALA A 367 30.82 -12.22 24.89
C ALA A 367 31.53 -13.53 24.44
N ASP A 368 30.81 -14.64 24.28
CA ASP A 368 31.38 -15.95 23.96
C ASP A 368 31.80 -16.07 22.48
N GLN A 369 33.05 -15.73 22.18
CA GLN A 369 33.63 -15.83 20.83
C GLN A 369 33.73 -17.28 20.30
N GLY A 370 33.58 -18.30 21.16
CA GLY A 370 33.61 -19.70 20.76
C GLY A 370 32.31 -20.18 20.11
N ARG A 371 31.19 -19.50 20.35
CA ARG A 371 29.86 -19.84 19.83
C ARG A 371 29.20 -18.67 19.12
N LEU A 372 29.75 -18.31 17.96
CA LEU A 372 29.37 -17.12 17.19
C LEU A 372 27.86 -16.94 16.96
N ASN A 373 27.13 -17.99 16.53
CA ASN A 373 25.67 -17.91 16.35
C ASN A 373 24.93 -17.56 17.65
N ASN A 374 25.34 -18.20 18.74
CA ASN A 374 24.74 -18.05 20.07
C ASN A 374 25.02 -16.65 20.64
N ALA A 375 26.27 -16.19 20.52
CA ALA A 375 26.67 -14.86 20.93
C ALA A 375 25.95 -13.78 20.13
N LEU A 376 25.81 -13.97 18.80
CA LEU A 376 25.13 -13.03 17.93
C LEU A 376 23.64 -12.93 18.27
N GLN A 377 22.97 -14.05 18.54
CA GLN A 377 21.57 -14.06 18.98
C GLN A 377 21.38 -13.35 20.33
N ALA A 378 22.31 -13.49 21.27
CA ALA A 378 22.28 -12.74 22.53
C ALA A 378 22.49 -11.23 22.32
N ARG A 379 23.42 -10.83 21.44
CA ARG A 379 23.62 -9.42 21.02
C ARG A 379 22.36 -8.82 20.39
N THR A 380 21.63 -9.60 19.59
CA THR A 380 20.34 -9.19 19.01
C THR A 380 19.30 -8.88 20.10
N CYS A 381 19.16 -9.78 21.09
CA CYS A 381 18.25 -9.55 22.23
C CYS A 381 18.63 -8.28 23.01
N LEU A 382 19.93 -8.11 23.31
CA LEU A 382 20.44 -6.91 23.99
C LEU A 382 20.17 -5.62 23.19
N SER A 383 20.33 -5.67 21.86
CA SER A 383 20.05 -4.53 20.97
C SER A 383 18.58 -4.13 21.01
N PHE A 384 17.66 -5.10 20.99
CA PHE A 384 16.23 -4.82 21.14
C PHE A 384 15.86 -4.35 22.56
N MET A 385 16.57 -4.78 23.61
CA MET A 385 16.38 -4.22 24.96
C MET A 385 16.79 -2.75 25.02
N LYS A 386 17.92 -2.37 24.40
CA LYS A 386 18.36 -0.97 24.30
C LYS A 386 17.33 -0.09 23.60
N LEU A 387 16.68 -0.62 22.56
CA LEU A 387 15.62 0.08 21.83
C LEU A 387 14.46 0.49 22.75
N TRP A 388 14.05 -0.40 23.65
CA TRP A 388 13.03 -0.11 24.66
C TRP A 388 13.48 0.92 25.69
N ASP A 389 14.74 0.84 26.16
CA ASP A 389 15.29 1.80 27.13
C ASP A 389 15.32 3.23 26.59
N LEU A 390 15.54 3.39 25.29
CA LEU A 390 15.55 4.68 24.61
C LEU A 390 14.14 5.28 24.44
N GLY A 391 13.07 4.52 24.71
CA GLY A 391 11.70 5.03 24.81
C GLY A 391 11.21 5.79 23.56
N GLY A 392 11.70 5.43 22.38
CA GLY A 392 11.34 6.10 21.12
C GLY A 392 12.01 7.46 20.88
N ARG A 393 13.09 7.81 21.61
CA ARG A 393 13.89 9.02 21.30
C ARG A 393 14.64 8.83 19.98
N SER A 394 14.06 9.37 18.90
CA SER A 394 14.51 9.18 17.51
C SER A 394 16.03 9.35 17.32
N ASP A 395 16.61 10.41 17.88
CA ASP A 395 18.03 10.77 17.67
C ASP A 395 19.03 9.74 18.23
N ALA A 396 18.60 8.90 19.20
CA ALA A 396 19.46 7.89 19.81
C ALA A 396 19.29 6.50 19.16
N LEU A 397 18.23 6.27 18.39
CA LEU A 397 17.91 4.97 17.80
C LEU A 397 18.82 4.60 16.62
N ASP A 398 19.41 5.57 15.93
CA ASP A 398 20.33 5.33 14.80
C ASP A 398 21.55 4.48 15.20
N SER A 399 21.99 4.61 16.46
CA SER A 399 23.05 3.77 17.02
C SER A 399 22.64 2.30 17.13
N VAL A 400 21.39 2.03 17.50
CA VAL A 400 20.81 0.68 17.58
C VAL A 400 20.60 0.09 16.18
N TRP A 401 20.12 0.89 15.22
CA TRP A 401 20.00 0.46 13.82
C TRP A 401 21.35 0.07 13.24
N SER A 402 22.37 0.87 13.50
CA SER A 402 23.75 0.58 13.08
C SER A 402 24.32 -0.69 13.73
N GLU A 403 24.05 -0.92 15.02
CA GLU A 403 24.43 -2.16 15.73
C GLU A 403 23.73 -3.38 15.12
N LEU A 404 22.43 -3.28 14.83
CA LEU A 404 21.68 -4.34 14.14
C LEU A 404 22.17 -4.56 12.70
N SER A 405 22.62 -3.51 12.00
CA SER A 405 23.22 -3.66 10.66
C SER A 405 24.50 -4.48 10.70
N GLN A 406 25.35 -4.24 11.69
CA GLN A 406 26.55 -5.06 11.90
C GLN A 406 26.20 -6.51 12.22
N ILE A 407 25.16 -6.73 13.04
CA ILE A 407 24.65 -8.06 13.34
C ILE A 407 24.19 -8.79 12.06
N VAL A 408 23.51 -8.11 11.14
CA VAL A 408 23.09 -8.69 9.85
C VAL A 408 24.31 -9.05 8.99
N ASP A 409 25.30 -8.17 8.89
CA ASP A 409 26.53 -8.44 8.11
C ASP A 409 27.29 -9.67 8.63
N GLU A 410 27.37 -9.81 9.97
CA GLU A 410 27.97 -10.99 10.63
C GLU A 410 27.10 -12.24 10.41
N ALA A 411 25.78 -12.12 10.54
CA ALA A 411 24.82 -13.21 10.39
C ALA A 411 24.79 -13.79 8.97
N ALA A 412 25.04 -12.96 7.93
CA ALA A 412 25.06 -13.39 6.53
C ALA A 412 26.07 -14.53 6.26
N ARG A 413 27.08 -14.70 7.11
CA ARG A 413 28.09 -15.76 7.02
C ARG A 413 27.84 -16.93 7.96
N LEU A 414 26.79 -16.85 8.78
CA LEU A 414 26.50 -17.77 9.87
C LEU A 414 25.15 -18.46 9.64
N GLY A 415 25.17 -19.59 8.91
CA GLY A 415 23.95 -20.26 8.46
C GLY A 415 23.02 -20.80 9.55
N ALA A 416 23.46 -20.89 10.82
CA ALA A 416 22.61 -21.33 11.94
C ALA A 416 21.95 -20.16 12.70
N TYR A 417 22.25 -18.92 12.34
CA TYR A 417 21.64 -17.74 12.96
C TYR A 417 20.17 -17.61 12.51
N PRO A 418 19.22 -17.31 13.43
CA PRO A 418 17.80 -17.24 13.12
C PRO A 418 17.40 -15.94 12.38
N LEU A 419 17.96 -15.72 11.17
CA LEU A 419 17.76 -14.49 10.39
C LEU A 419 16.28 -14.21 10.08
N GLU A 420 15.46 -15.24 9.88
CA GLU A 420 14.02 -15.07 9.62
C GLU A 420 13.30 -14.33 10.76
N ARG A 421 13.65 -14.63 12.02
CA ARG A 421 13.04 -13.96 13.16
C ARG A 421 13.41 -12.48 13.19
N LEU A 422 14.70 -12.19 12.98
CA LEU A 422 15.17 -10.81 12.87
C LEU A 422 14.44 -10.09 11.73
N SER A 423 14.34 -10.73 10.55
CA SER A 423 13.66 -10.17 9.39
C SER A 423 12.20 -9.80 9.67
N LYS A 424 11.44 -10.70 10.30
CA LYS A 424 10.05 -10.46 10.71
C LYS A 424 9.93 -9.26 11.65
N ILE A 425 10.80 -9.15 12.65
CA ILE A 425 10.79 -8.04 13.61
C ILE A 425 11.10 -6.70 12.93
N ILE A 426 12.17 -6.64 12.12
CA ILE A 426 12.55 -5.41 11.41
C ILE A 426 11.47 -5.01 10.39
N THR A 427 10.84 -5.96 9.73
CA THR A 427 9.74 -5.70 8.80
C THR A 427 8.55 -5.03 9.50
N GLU A 428 8.16 -5.50 10.69
CA GLU A 428 7.10 -4.88 11.50
C GLU A 428 7.48 -3.48 12.00
N PHE A 429 8.76 -3.26 12.32
CA PHE A 429 9.28 -1.96 12.72
C PHE A 429 9.25 -0.93 11.59
N GLY A 430 9.39 -1.34 10.33
CA GLY A 430 9.36 -0.43 9.18
C GLY A 430 8.04 0.34 9.01
N GLY A 431 6.94 -0.15 9.59
CA GLY A 431 5.67 0.60 9.64
C GLY A 431 5.68 1.80 10.59
N HIS A 432 6.61 1.84 11.55
CA HIS A 432 6.66 2.85 12.62
C HIS A 432 7.92 3.72 12.56
N PHE A 433 9.04 3.15 12.12
CA PHE A 433 10.33 3.83 12.03
C PHE A 433 10.69 4.15 10.59
N ASP A 434 11.23 5.35 10.40
CA ASP A 434 11.66 5.84 9.11
C ASP A 434 12.86 6.78 9.24
N SER A 435 14.06 6.23 9.03
CA SER A 435 15.33 6.95 9.08
C SER A 435 16.32 6.36 8.08
N PRO A 436 17.34 7.13 7.63
CA PRO A 436 18.38 6.61 6.75
C PRO A 436 19.14 5.41 7.36
N ALA A 437 19.38 5.42 8.67
CA ALA A 437 20.04 4.31 9.36
C ALA A 437 19.16 3.04 9.36
N PHE A 438 17.85 3.20 9.56
CA PHE A 438 16.91 2.09 9.48
C PHE A 438 16.77 1.54 8.05
N ASP A 439 16.72 2.42 7.03
CA ASP A 439 16.69 1.98 5.63
C ASP A 439 17.96 1.20 5.27
N SER A 440 19.13 1.65 5.71
CA SER A 440 20.39 0.92 5.50
C SER A 440 20.38 -0.46 6.18
N LEU A 441 19.83 -0.56 7.40
CA LEU A 441 19.60 -1.86 8.06
C LEU A 441 18.67 -2.74 7.22
N TYR A 442 17.58 -2.18 6.70
CA TYR A 442 16.62 -2.92 5.91
C TYR A 442 17.24 -3.42 4.59
N GLU A 443 18.01 -2.61 3.88
CA GLU A 443 18.74 -3.03 2.66
C GLU A 443 19.67 -4.20 2.96
N LYS A 444 20.52 -4.09 3.99
CA LYS A 444 21.43 -5.17 4.39
C LYS A 444 20.69 -6.45 4.77
N LEU A 445 19.55 -6.31 5.44
CA LEU A 445 18.70 -7.44 5.78
C LEU A 445 18.18 -8.13 4.51
N VAL A 446 17.72 -7.36 3.53
CA VAL A 446 17.24 -7.89 2.25
C VAL A 446 18.37 -8.58 1.49
N ASP A 447 19.57 -8.00 1.46
CA ASP A 447 20.75 -8.62 0.85
C ASP A 447 21.14 -9.94 1.52
N ALA A 448 21.07 -10.00 2.86
CA ALA A 448 21.30 -11.24 3.61
C ALA A 448 20.22 -12.30 3.31
N VAL A 449 18.95 -11.90 3.17
CA VAL A 449 17.85 -12.79 2.76
C VAL A 449 18.06 -13.29 1.33
N LEU A 450 18.47 -12.42 0.41
CA LEU A 450 18.78 -12.77 -0.97
C LEU A 450 19.89 -13.83 -1.05
N LEU A 451 20.96 -13.64 -0.26
CA LEU A 451 22.10 -14.56 -0.22
C LEU A 451 21.75 -15.93 0.38
N LEU A 452 20.99 -15.95 1.47
CA LEU A 452 20.77 -17.16 2.28
C LEU A 452 19.47 -17.92 1.95
N ARG A 453 18.53 -17.29 1.26
CA ARG A 453 17.21 -17.86 0.98
C ARG A 453 16.86 -17.86 -0.50
N SER A 454 16.23 -16.80 -0.98
CA SER A 454 15.75 -16.72 -2.36
C SER A 454 15.55 -15.28 -2.79
N GLU A 455 15.59 -15.08 -4.11
CA GLU A 455 15.18 -13.83 -4.76
C GLU A 455 13.73 -13.47 -4.43
N GLY A 456 12.83 -14.45 -4.34
CA GLY A 456 11.41 -14.24 -4.03
C GLY A 456 11.18 -13.61 -2.67
N GLU A 457 11.83 -14.12 -1.62
CA GLU A 457 11.71 -13.55 -0.26
C GLU A 457 12.33 -12.15 -0.18
N ALA A 458 13.47 -11.92 -0.84
CA ALA A 458 14.08 -10.60 -0.92
C ALA A 458 13.18 -9.59 -1.66
N GLY A 459 12.60 -9.99 -2.79
CA GLY A 459 11.66 -9.17 -3.55
C GLY A 459 10.38 -8.85 -2.77
N GLN A 460 9.87 -9.79 -1.97
CA GLN A 460 8.75 -9.53 -1.06
C GLN A 460 9.11 -8.52 0.03
N ALA A 461 10.30 -8.63 0.60
CA ALA A 461 10.78 -7.69 1.61
C ALA A 461 10.93 -6.27 1.04
N TYR A 462 11.46 -6.12 -0.18
CA TYR A 462 11.49 -4.84 -0.89
C TYR A 462 10.09 -4.30 -1.19
N THR A 463 9.17 -5.17 -1.64
CA THR A 463 7.77 -4.80 -1.88
C THR A 463 7.11 -4.24 -0.62
N GLN A 464 7.32 -4.92 0.52
CA GLN A 464 6.78 -4.53 1.80
C GLN A 464 7.32 -3.15 2.25
N ARG A 465 8.64 -2.91 2.10
CA ARG A 465 9.22 -1.59 2.42
C ARG A 465 8.68 -0.50 1.51
N GLY A 466 8.57 -0.77 0.20
CA GLY A 466 7.97 0.18 -0.75
C GLY A 466 6.53 0.55 -0.40
N VAL A 467 5.71 -0.42 0.01
CA VAL A 467 4.34 -0.16 0.49
C VAL A 467 4.33 0.67 1.77
N GLN A 468 5.24 0.41 2.71
CA GLN A 468 5.38 1.23 3.93
C GLN A 468 5.73 2.69 3.61
N LYS A 469 6.70 2.92 2.71
CA LYS A 469 7.06 4.28 2.24
C LYS A 469 5.87 4.98 1.59
N LEU A 470 5.10 4.25 0.79
CA LEU A 470 3.88 4.79 0.18
C LEU A 470 2.82 5.16 1.23
N GLN A 471 2.65 4.36 2.28
CA GLN A 471 1.75 4.68 3.41
C GLN A 471 2.23 5.91 4.19
N GLN A 472 3.54 6.09 4.31
CA GLN A 472 4.20 7.26 4.92
C GLN A 472 4.24 8.51 4.02
N LYS A 473 3.54 8.50 2.87
CA LYS A 473 3.51 9.59 1.88
C LYS A 473 4.85 9.93 1.23
N LYS A 474 5.73 8.93 1.08
CA LYS A 474 7.03 9.05 0.40
C LYS A 474 7.02 8.29 -0.93
N PRO A 475 6.29 8.78 -1.95
CA PRO A 475 6.07 8.02 -3.18
C PRO A 475 7.36 7.85 -4.01
N TYR A 476 8.28 8.82 -3.99
CA TYR A 476 9.56 8.71 -4.68
C TYR A 476 10.44 7.59 -4.12
N GLU A 477 10.58 7.53 -2.79
CA GLU A 477 11.27 6.42 -2.13
C GLU A 477 10.56 5.09 -2.42
N ALA A 478 9.22 5.06 -2.38
CA ALA A 478 8.46 3.86 -2.72
C ALA A 478 8.78 3.34 -4.13
N ILE A 479 8.91 4.23 -5.13
CA ILE A 479 9.31 3.85 -6.50
C ILE A 479 10.69 3.19 -6.52
N GLN A 480 11.66 3.69 -5.75
CA GLN A 480 13.00 3.10 -5.66
C GLN A 480 12.95 1.68 -5.11
N TRP A 481 12.26 1.48 -3.98
CA TRP A 481 12.13 0.17 -3.34
C TRP A 481 11.37 -0.84 -4.22
N LEU A 482 10.27 -0.41 -4.83
CA LEU A 482 9.45 -1.27 -5.70
C LEU A 482 10.17 -1.62 -7.00
N GLY A 483 10.95 -0.70 -7.57
CA GLY A 483 11.76 -0.97 -8.76
C GLY A 483 12.78 -2.10 -8.55
N ARG A 484 13.41 -2.16 -7.38
CA ARG A 484 14.31 -3.28 -7.01
C ARG A 484 13.55 -4.58 -6.78
N ALA A 485 12.34 -4.53 -6.24
CA ALA A 485 11.50 -5.70 -6.05
C ALA A 485 11.12 -6.36 -7.39
N GLU A 486 10.74 -5.56 -8.39
CA GLU A 486 10.30 -6.07 -9.69
C GLU A 486 11.35 -6.95 -10.38
N GLU A 487 12.62 -6.56 -10.31
CA GLU A 487 13.73 -7.32 -10.91
C GLU A 487 13.87 -8.72 -10.30
N LEU A 488 13.72 -8.83 -8.98
CA LEU A 488 13.82 -10.10 -8.25
C LEU A 488 12.57 -10.98 -8.42
N LEU A 489 11.41 -10.37 -8.70
CA LEU A 489 10.13 -11.05 -8.76
C LEU A 489 9.68 -11.39 -10.19
N ILE A 490 10.50 -11.11 -11.22
CA ILE A 490 10.12 -11.29 -12.63
C ILE A 490 9.90 -12.77 -13.03
N LYS A 491 10.43 -13.71 -12.24
CA LYS A 491 10.33 -15.15 -12.49
C LYS A 491 8.91 -15.67 -12.30
N GLU A 492 8.57 -16.72 -13.05
CA GLU A 492 7.23 -17.30 -13.08
C GLU A 492 6.77 -17.80 -11.70
N GLU A 493 7.67 -18.38 -10.90
CA GLU A 493 7.34 -18.83 -9.54
C GLU A 493 6.90 -17.70 -8.59
N PHE A 494 7.21 -16.44 -8.90
CA PHE A 494 6.89 -15.26 -8.08
C PHE A 494 5.83 -14.35 -8.71
N ARG A 495 5.06 -14.87 -9.67
CA ARG A 495 4.01 -14.12 -10.39
C ARG A 495 3.05 -13.38 -9.44
N GLY A 496 2.63 -14.01 -8.34
CA GLY A 496 1.69 -13.41 -7.39
C GLY A 496 2.29 -12.25 -6.60
N GLU A 497 3.56 -12.36 -6.22
CA GLU A 497 4.36 -11.35 -5.55
C GLU A 497 4.61 -10.17 -6.48
N LEU A 498 4.98 -10.44 -7.74
CA LEU A 498 5.19 -9.42 -8.77
C LEU A 498 3.93 -8.59 -8.98
N VAL A 499 2.75 -9.23 -9.09
CA VAL A 499 1.47 -8.51 -9.22
C VAL A 499 1.24 -7.51 -8.07
N ARG A 500 1.61 -7.87 -6.83
CA ARG A 500 1.52 -6.95 -5.68
C ARG A 500 2.48 -5.78 -5.82
N ALA A 501 3.73 -6.03 -6.22
CA ALA A 501 4.72 -4.99 -6.46
C ALA A 501 4.28 -4.01 -7.57
N LEU A 502 3.75 -4.54 -8.68
CA LEU A 502 3.28 -3.74 -9.81
C LEU A 502 2.09 -2.85 -9.45
N ILE A 503 1.11 -3.36 -8.70
CA ILE A 503 -0.02 -2.54 -8.25
C ILE A 503 0.44 -1.47 -7.26
N ALA A 504 1.32 -1.80 -6.31
CA ALA A 504 1.93 -0.80 -5.43
C ALA A 504 2.70 0.27 -6.24
N GLY A 505 3.44 -0.15 -7.27
CA GLY A 505 4.14 0.74 -8.20
C GLY A 505 3.19 1.66 -8.94
N SER A 506 2.07 1.13 -9.43
CA SER A 506 1.00 1.92 -10.07
C SER A 506 0.51 3.05 -9.16
N TYR A 507 0.29 2.79 -7.87
CA TYR A 507 -0.09 3.85 -6.91
C TYR A 507 1.04 4.85 -6.65
N ALA A 508 2.29 4.40 -6.59
CA ALA A 508 3.43 5.28 -6.35
C ALA A 508 3.64 6.27 -7.52
N TYR A 509 3.59 5.79 -8.77
CA TYR A 509 3.71 6.62 -9.97
C TYR A 509 2.52 7.60 -10.14
N GLU A 510 1.29 7.16 -9.86
CA GLU A 510 0.11 8.04 -9.87
C GLU A 510 0.30 9.23 -8.91
N ARG A 511 0.79 8.98 -7.69
CA ARG A 511 0.96 10.03 -6.68
C ARG A 511 1.96 11.11 -7.07
N VAL A 512 2.95 10.80 -7.91
CA VAL A 512 3.93 11.76 -8.43
C VAL A 512 3.50 12.37 -9.78
N GLY A 513 2.31 12.04 -10.28
CA GLY A 513 1.75 12.58 -11.52
C GLY A 513 2.27 11.92 -12.80
N LEU A 514 2.81 10.71 -12.71
CA LEU A 514 3.39 9.96 -13.84
C LEU A 514 2.44 8.82 -14.24
N LEU A 515 1.41 9.16 -15.02
CA LEU A 515 0.28 8.28 -15.30
C LEU A 515 0.57 7.17 -16.31
N TRP A 516 1.50 7.36 -17.26
CA TRP A 516 1.85 6.33 -18.25
C TRP A 516 2.68 5.21 -17.62
N ALA A 517 3.62 5.52 -16.73
CA ALA A 517 4.30 4.53 -15.91
C ALA A 517 3.29 3.80 -15.00
N ALA A 518 2.40 4.54 -14.33
CA ALA A 518 1.35 3.96 -13.50
C ALA A 518 0.45 2.99 -14.28
N ARG A 519 0.09 3.37 -15.51
CA ARG A 519 -0.71 2.57 -16.44
C ARG A 519 0.02 1.29 -16.83
N ASN A 520 1.28 1.38 -17.26
CA ASN A 520 2.03 0.20 -17.71
C ASN A 520 2.21 -0.82 -16.58
N LYS A 521 2.41 -0.36 -15.33
CA LYS A 521 2.43 -1.25 -14.16
C LYS A 521 1.08 -1.94 -13.92
N ALA A 522 -0.03 -1.20 -14.02
CA ALA A 522 -1.38 -1.77 -13.88
C ALA A 522 -1.70 -2.77 -15.01
N LEU A 523 -1.39 -2.41 -16.27
CA LEU A 523 -1.59 -3.27 -17.44
C LEU A 523 -0.78 -4.57 -17.33
N ALA A 524 0.50 -4.48 -16.95
CA ALA A 524 1.32 -5.65 -16.71
C ALA A 524 0.74 -6.53 -15.58
N ALA A 525 0.23 -5.93 -14.50
CA ALA A 525 -0.42 -6.68 -13.43
C ALA A 525 -1.69 -7.41 -13.94
N VAL A 526 -2.49 -6.76 -14.79
CA VAL A 526 -3.66 -7.39 -15.45
C VAL A 526 -3.21 -8.58 -16.30
N GLU A 527 -2.23 -8.38 -17.19
CA GLU A 527 -1.68 -9.43 -18.06
C GLU A 527 -1.25 -10.65 -17.27
N ARG A 528 -0.45 -10.46 -16.21
CA ARG A 528 0.04 -11.56 -15.36
C ARG A 528 -1.10 -12.30 -14.66
N THR A 529 -2.14 -11.59 -14.24
CA THR A 529 -3.31 -12.25 -13.63
C THR A 529 -4.19 -12.98 -14.64
N LEU A 530 -4.31 -12.49 -15.87
CA LEU A 530 -5.08 -13.12 -16.94
C LEU A 530 -4.35 -14.32 -17.56
N ALA A 531 -3.01 -14.35 -17.53
CA ALA A 531 -2.23 -15.53 -17.94
C ALA A 531 -2.66 -16.80 -17.17
N VAL A 532 -3.09 -16.67 -15.90
CA VAL A 532 -3.61 -17.79 -15.11
C VAL A 532 -4.87 -18.40 -15.76
N PHE A 533 -5.74 -17.58 -16.34
CA PHE A 533 -6.92 -18.05 -17.06
C PHE A 533 -6.51 -18.75 -18.37
N GLN A 534 -5.56 -18.19 -19.13
CA GLN A 534 -5.09 -18.78 -20.38
C GLN A 534 -4.38 -20.13 -20.17
N GLU A 535 -3.56 -20.24 -19.12
CA GLU A 535 -2.75 -21.44 -18.86
C GLU A 535 -3.51 -22.53 -18.09
N LYS A 536 -4.33 -22.13 -17.10
CA LYS A 536 -4.96 -23.05 -16.13
C LYS A 536 -6.48 -23.09 -16.25
N GLY A 537 -7.08 -22.29 -17.13
CA GLY A 537 -8.54 -22.20 -17.32
C GLY A 537 -9.27 -21.52 -16.16
N GLY A 538 -8.55 -21.00 -15.16
CA GLY A 538 -9.12 -20.44 -13.93
C GLY A 538 -9.08 -18.92 -13.90
N MET A 539 -10.25 -18.28 -13.80
CA MET A 539 -10.34 -16.85 -13.53
C MET A 539 -10.17 -16.56 -12.04
N ILE A 540 -9.31 -15.60 -11.68
CA ILE A 540 -8.96 -15.30 -10.29
C ILE A 540 -9.36 -13.88 -9.89
N ARG A 541 -9.77 -13.68 -8.62
CA ARG A 541 -10.19 -12.38 -8.10
C ARG A 541 -9.17 -11.24 -8.29
N PRO A 542 -7.84 -11.47 -8.15
CA PRO A 542 -6.85 -10.44 -8.44
C PRO A 542 -6.99 -9.82 -9.83
N ALA A 543 -7.40 -10.58 -10.86
CA ALA A 543 -7.58 -10.05 -12.21
C ALA A 543 -8.63 -8.93 -12.29
N LEU A 544 -9.73 -9.06 -11.52
CA LEU A 544 -10.74 -8.02 -11.44
C LEU A 544 -10.19 -6.75 -10.76
N ARG A 545 -9.41 -6.92 -9.67
CA ARG A 545 -8.85 -5.78 -8.92
C ARG A 545 -7.77 -5.03 -9.68
N THR A 546 -6.89 -5.73 -10.38
CA THR A 546 -5.86 -5.12 -11.23
C THR A 546 -6.49 -4.38 -12.40
N LEU A 547 -7.58 -4.90 -12.96
CA LEU A 547 -8.28 -4.25 -14.07
C LEU A 547 -9.07 -3.01 -13.62
N GLN A 548 -9.73 -3.06 -12.45
CA GLN A 548 -10.33 -1.86 -11.84
C GLN A 548 -9.28 -0.77 -11.61
N ARG A 549 -8.05 -1.14 -11.21
CA ARG A 549 -6.94 -0.20 -11.10
C ARG A 549 -6.55 0.40 -12.45
N LEU A 550 -6.50 -0.40 -13.52
CA LEU A 550 -6.24 0.10 -14.88
C LEU A 550 -7.32 1.10 -15.32
N VAL A 551 -8.61 0.82 -15.07
CA VAL A 551 -9.72 1.75 -15.37
C VAL A 551 -9.51 3.12 -14.73
N TRP A 552 -9.09 3.19 -13.47
CA TRP A 552 -8.80 4.46 -12.80
C TRP A 552 -7.71 5.28 -13.49
N ILE A 553 -6.63 4.62 -13.91
CA ILE A 553 -5.55 5.31 -14.63
C ILE A 553 -6.03 5.76 -16.01
N GLU A 554 -6.81 4.95 -16.74
CA GLU A 554 -7.38 5.33 -18.04
C GLU A 554 -8.36 6.51 -17.92
N LEU A 555 -9.12 6.58 -16.83
CA LEU A 555 -9.97 7.73 -16.51
C LEU A 555 -9.13 9.00 -16.29
N GLN A 556 -8.01 8.92 -15.57
CA GLN A 556 -7.09 10.05 -15.38
C GLN A 556 -6.37 10.44 -16.68
N LEU A 557 -6.11 9.50 -17.59
CA LEU A 557 -5.59 9.78 -18.94
C LEU A 557 -6.68 10.32 -19.88
N GLY A 558 -7.96 10.08 -19.58
CA GLY A 558 -9.13 10.57 -20.32
C GLY A 558 -9.42 9.86 -21.64
N ARG A 559 -8.93 8.63 -21.85
CA ARG A 559 -9.05 7.92 -23.13
C ARG A 559 -10.32 7.08 -23.18
N ILE A 560 -11.40 7.66 -23.71
CA ILE A 560 -12.75 7.08 -23.57
C ILE A 560 -12.88 5.67 -24.13
N PRO A 561 -12.41 5.34 -25.35
CA PRO A 561 -12.48 3.96 -25.85
C PRO A 561 -11.73 2.95 -24.96
N HIS A 562 -10.59 3.36 -24.40
CA HIS A 562 -9.76 2.49 -23.56
C HIS A 562 -10.43 2.27 -22.19
N VAL A 563 -11.05 3.31 -21.62
CA VAL A 563 -11.88 3.20 -20.40
C VAL A 563 -13.02 2.21 -20.63
N LEU A 564 -13.79 2.37 -21.71
CA LEU A 564 -14.93 1.51 -22.02
C LEU A 564 -14.49 0.05 -22.24
N SER A 565 -13.40 -0.18 -22.97
CA SER A 565 -12.86 -1.52 -23.20
C SER A 565 -12.42 -2.19 -21.89
N ALA A 566 -11.74 -1.46 -21.00
CA ALA A 566 -11.32 -1.98 -19.70
C ALA A 566 -12.50 -2.25 -18.76
N MET A 567 -13.54 -1.39 -18.77
CA MET A 567 -14.76 -1.59 -17.99
C MET A 567 -15.58 -2.79 -18.49
N ASP A 568 -15.69 -2.98 -19.81
CA ASP A 568 -16.36 -4.14 -20.41
C ASP A 568 -15.65 -5.45 -20.01
N LEU A 569 -14.33 -5.48 -20.13
CA LEU A 569 -13.52 -6.63 -19.70
C LEU A 569 -13.66 -6.88 -18.18
N ALA A 570 -13.75 -5.84 -17.35
CA ALA A 570 -13.95 -5.98 -15.91
C ALA A 570 -15.32 -6.58 -15.58
N SER A 571 -16.36 -6.16 -16.30
CA SER A 571 -17.71 -6.71 -16.19
C SER A 571 -17.77 -8.18 -16.60
N LEU A 572 -17.10 -8.52 -17.72
CA LEU A 572 -16.97 -9.91 -18.17
C LEU A 572 -16.25 -10.78 -17.14
N ILE A 573 -15.16 -10.29 -16.54
CA ILE A 573 -14.44 -11.02 -15.49
C ILE A 573 -15.33 -11.20 -14.26
N ALA A 574 -15.99 -10.14 -13.82
CA ALA A 574 -16.87 -10.18 -12.66
C ALA A 574 -18.04 -11.17 -12.84
N SER A 575 -18.60 -11.30 -14.04
CA SER A 575 -19.71 -12.23 -14.32
C SER A 575 -19.31 -13.70 -14.29
N HIS A 576 -18.02 -14.01 -14.48
CA HIS A 576 -17.48 -15.37 -14.47
C HIS A 576 -16.80 -15.75 -13.15
N LEU A 577 -16.60 -14.79 -12.25
CA LEU A 577 -16.13 -15.05 -10.90
C LEU A 577 -17.30 -15.43 -9.98
N LYS A 578 -17.12 -16.48 -9.17
CA LYS A 578 -18.06 -16.85 -8.09
C LYS A 578 -17.87 -15.91 -6.88
N LEU A 579 -18.31 -14.65 -7.03
CA LEU A 579 -18.22 -13.64 -5.97
C LEU A 579 -19.28 -13.86 -4.88
N SER A 580 -18.90 -13.66 -3.62
CA SER A 580 -19.87 -13.56 -2.50
C SER A 580 -20.70 -12.28 -2.60
N GLU A 581 -21.83 -12.17 -1.87
CA GLU A 581 -22.66 -10.96 -1.92
C GLU A 581 -21.88 -9.70 -1.52
N ASP A 582 -21.09 -9.74 -0.44
CA ASP A 582 -20.21 -8.62 -0.05
C ASP A 582 -19.23 -8.22 -1.16
N GLN A 583 -18.70 -9.21 -1.90
CA GLN A 583 -17.76 -8.98 -2.98
C GLN A 583 -18.43 -8.39 -4.22
N LYS A 584 -19.67 -8.81 -4.52
CA LYS A 584 -20.49 -8.21 -5.58
C LYS A 584 -20.82 -6.76 -5.25
N GLU A 585 -21.16 -6.48 -3.99
CA GLU A 585 -21.46 -5.12 -3.56
C GLU A 585 -20.23 -4.22 -3.66
N THR A 586 -19.07 -4.69 -3.16
CA THR A 586 -17.81 -3.94 -3.31
C THR A 586 -17.46 -3.70 -4.79
N TYR A 587 -17.78 -4.64 -5.69
CA TYR A 587 -17.58 -4.45 -7.13
C TYR A 587 -18.54 -3.40 -7.70
N ARG A 588 -19.82 -3.43 -7.31
CA ARG A 588 -20.84 -2.44 -7.76
C ARG A 588 -20.53 -1.04 -7.27
N GLU A 589 -20.13 -0.87 -6.02
CA GLU A 589 -19.72 0.44 -5.46
C GLU A 589 -18.53 1.03 -6.24
N GLU A 590 -17.53 0.20 -6.55
CA GLU A 590 -16.37 0.59 -7.32
C GLU A 590 -16.76 1.00 -8.75
N LEU A 591 -17.56 0.16 -9.42
CA LEU A 591 -18.06 0.42 -10.78
C LEU A 591 -18.87 1.72 -10.82
N HIS A 592 -19.76 1.93 -9.85
CA HIS A 592 -20.55 3.14 -9.72
C HIS A 592 -19.66 4.38 -9.59
N THR A 593 -18.60 4.31 -8.79
CA THR A 593 -17.67 5.44 -8.61
C THR A 593 -16.92 5.75 -9.91
N GLN A 594 -16.40 4.72 -10.59
CA GLN A 594 -15.73 4.87 -11.90
C GLN A 594 -16.65 5.48 -12.95
N GLU A 595 -17.91 5.05 -12.94
CA GLU A 595 -18.93 5.53 -13.85
C GLU A 595 -19.31 6.99 -13.59
N MET A 596 -19.39 7.40 -12.32
CA MET A 596 -19.62 8.81 -11.97
C MET A 596 -18.48 9.70 -12.50
N VAL A 597 -17.25 9.22 -12.46
CA VAL A 597 -16.08 9.94 -13.01
C VAL A 597 -16.09 9.94 -14.54
N LEU A 598 -16.51 8.84 -15.19
CA LEU A 598 -16.76 8.82 -16.63
C LEU A 598 -17.86 9.82 -17.03
N GLY A 599 -18.87 10.00 -16.20
CA GLY A 599 -19.89 11.04 -16.39
C GLY A 599 -19.30 12.46 -16.44
N ILE A 600 -18.31 12.76 -15.59
CA ILE A 600 -17.60 14.06 -15.62
C ILE A 600 -16.92 14.26 -16.97
N HIS A 601 -16.28 13.23 -17.54
CA HIS A 601 -15.69 13.31 -18.89
C HIS A 601 -16.72 13.69 -19.96
N PHE A 602 -17.92 13.10 -19.90
CA PHE A 602 -19.00 13.44 -20.84
C PHE A 602 -19.55 14.85 -20.63
N LEU A 603 -19.53 15.35 -19.39
CA LEU A 603 -19.85 16.75 -19.10
C LEU A 603 -18.71 17.71 -19.52
N ASN A 604 -17.46 17.25 -19.61
CA ASN A 604 -16.33 18.03 -20.12
C ASN A 604 -16.25 18.10 -21.65
N LEU A 605 -17.16 17.42 -22.37
CA LEU A 605 -17.14 17.40 -23.82
C LEU A 605 -17.36 18.81 -24.40
N PRO A 606 -16.47 19.27 -25.32
CA PRO A 606 -16.70 20.50 -26.05
C PRO A 606 -17.91 20.32 -26.98
N PHE A 607 -18.61 21.41 -27.26
CA PHE A 607 -19.84 21.40 -28.06
C PHE A 607 -19.59 20.81 -29.46
N GLU A 608 -18.41 21.06 -30.02
CA GLU A 608 -17.96 20.57 -31.32
C GLU A 608 -17.76 19.05 -31.38
N ALA A 609 -17.51 18.39 -30.23
CA ALA A 609 -17.27 16.95 -30.14
C ALA A 609 -18.55 16.12 -29.92
N LEU A 610 -19.69 16.75 -29.60
CA LEU A 610 -20.97 16.07 -29.40
C LEU A 610 -21.41 15.17 -30.58
N PRO A 611 -21.18 15.54 -31.87
CA PRO A 611 -21.50 14.67 -33.00
C PRO A 611 -20.82 13.30 -32.95
N SER A 612 -19.57 13.23 -32.49
CA SER A 612 -18.78 12.01 -32.44
C SER A 612 -19.31 10.98 -31.43
N VAL A 613 -20.04 11.44 -30.41
CA VAL A 613 -20.58 10.60 -29.33
C VAL A 613 -22.10 10.40 -29.42
N ALA A 614 -22.76 10.87 -30.47
CA ALA A 614 -24.23 10.84 -30.60
C ALA A 614 -24.84 9.42 -30.54
N ARG A 615 -24.06 8.39 -30.88
CA ARG A 615 -24.49 6.97 -30.84
C ARG A 615 -24.07 6.25 -29.56
N LEU A 616 -23.21 6.86 -28.76
CA LEU A 616 -22.63 6.26 -27.56
C LEU A 616 -23.64 6.00 -26.42
N PRO A 617 -24.76 6.76 -26.24
CA PRO A 617 -25.71 6.47 -25.17
C PRO A 617 -26.25 5.03 -25.15
N ASP A 618 -26.54 4.44 -26.32
CA ASP A 618 -27.04 3.07 -26.42
C ASP A 618 -25.94 2.03 -26.13
N ALA A 619 -24.69 2.33 -26.52
CA ALA A 619 -23.55 1.49 -26.18
C ALA A 619 -23.28 1.49 -24.67
N LEU A 620 -23.44 2.64 -24.00
CA LEU A 620 -23.33 2.74 -22.54
C LEU A 620 -24.43 1.95 -21.83
N ASP A 621 -25.68 2.02 -22.33
CA ASP A 621 -26.79 1.21 -21.80
C ASP A 621 -26.50 -0.29 -21.89
N ARG A 622 -25.99 -0.74 -23.04
CA ARG A 622 -25.61 -2.14 -23.27
C ARG A 622 -24.50 -2.61 -22.34
N LEU A 623 -23.58 -1.73 -21.96
CA LEU A 623 -22.51 -2.01 -20.99
C LEU A 623 -22.99 -1.91 -19.53
N GLY A 624 -24.25 -1.51 -19.29
CA GLY A 624 -24.80 -1.28 -17.97
C GLY A 624 -24.30 0.01 -17.30
N LEU A 625 -23.78 0.95 -18.09
CA LEU A 625 -23.24 2.24 -17.64
C LEU A 625 -24.34 3.32 -17.70
N VAL A 626 -25.31 3.18 -16.81
CA VAL A 626 -26.49 4.05 -16.64
C VAL A 626 -26.18 5.52 -16.28
N ASN A 627 -25.37 5.78 -15.25
CA ASN A 627 -24.98 7.14 -14.85
C ASN A 627 -24.17 7.83 -15.95
N ALA A 628 -23.21 7.13 -16.57
CA ALA A 628 -22.43 7.71 -17.65
C ALA A 628 -23.33 8.04 -18.86
N ARG A 629 -24.30 7.17 -19.16
CA ARG A 629 -25.35 7.43 -20.16
C ARG A 629 -26.19 8.65 -19.80
N MET A 630 -26.59 8.79 -18.54
CA MET A 630 -27.37 9.92 -18.04
C MET A 630 -26.63 11.25 -18.26
N ALA A 631 -25.34 11.32 -17.88
CA ALA A 631 -24.50 12.49 -18.12
C ALA A 631 -24.40 12.84 -19.61
N LEU A 632 -24.19 11.84 -20.46
CA LEU A 632 -24.08 12.05 -21.90
C LEU A 632 -25.40 12.50 -22.55
N LEU A 633 -26.54 11.89 -22.18
CA LEU A 633 -27.86 12.32 -22.66
C LEU A 633 -28.17 13.75 -22.23
N PHE A 634 -27.81 14.13 -21.01
CA PHE A 634 -27.92 15.51 -20.56
C PHE A 634 -27.01 16.45 -21.38
N ALA A 635 -25.74 16.07 -21.63
CA ALA A 635 -24.82 16.86 -22.47
C ALA A 635 -25.39 17.07 -23.88
N LEU A 636 -26.03 16.05 -24.47
CA LEU A 636 -26.72 16.13 -25.77
C LEU A 636 -28.03 16.94 -25.75
N GLY A 637 -28.59 17.21 -24.57
CA GLY A 637 -29.81 18.02 -24.36
C GLY A 637 -31.11 17.22 -24.20
N HIS A 638 -31.03 15.91 -23.94
CA HIS A 638 -32.18 14.99 -23.83
C HIS A 638 -32.79 14.90 -22.43
N GLU A 639 -33.04 16.04 -21.77
CA GLU A 639 -33.63 16.06 -20.42
C GLU A 639 -35.02 15.37 -20.37
N GLN A 640 -35.84 15.57 -21.41
CA GLN A 640 -37.17 14.94 -21.48
C GLN A 640 -37.08 13.41 -21.57
N ALA A 641 -36.04 12.87 -22.23
CA ALA A 641 -35.83 11.43 -22.27
C ALA A 641 -35.50 10.88 -20.88
N LEU A 642 -34.62 11.57 -20.14
CA LEU A 642 -34.28 11.22 -18.76
C LEU A 642 -35.50 11.26 -17.82
N ARG A 643 -36.41 12.22 -18.00
CA ARG A 643 -37.69 12.29 -17.27
C ARG A 643 -38.62 11.13 -17.62
N ASN A 644 -38.75 10.80 -18.90
CA ASN A 644 -39.62 9.71 -19.36
C ASN A 644 -39.13 8.34 -18.86
N GLU A 645 -37.81 8.18 -18.71
CA GLU A 645 -37.18 6.98 -18.17
C GLU A 645 -37.20 6.91 -16.63
N GLY A 646 -37.63 7.99 -15.96
CA GLY A 646 -37.76 8.05 -14.49
C GLY A 646 -36.47 8.41 -13.74
N TRP A 647 -35.38 8.76 -14.44
CA TRP A 647 -34.12 9.19 -13.83
C TRP A 647 -34.22 10.58 -13.19
N ILE A 648 -35.05 11.45 -13.77
CA ILE A 648 -35.34 12.79 -13.24
C ILE A 648 -36.80 12.80 -12.76
N PRO A 649 -37.07 13.07 -11.47
CA PRO A 649 -38.43 13.18 -10.96
C PRO A 649 -39.24 14.24 -11.71
N ALA A 650 -40.52 13.96 -11.99
CA ALA A 650 -41.40 14.90 -12.70
C ALA A 650 -41.62 16.23 -11.94
N SER A 651 -41.35 16.25 -10.63
CA SER A 651 -41.45 17.42 -9.76
C SER A 651 -40.26 18.37 -9.83
N GLU A 652 -39.09 17.91 -10.28
CA GLU A 652 -37.89 18.75 -10.36
C GLU A 652 -37.97 19.72 -11.54
N ASP A 653 -37.66 20.99 -11.31
CA ASP A 653 -37.61 21.98 -12.39
C ASP A 653 -36.27 21.93 -13.17
N ALA A 654 -36.21 22.59 -14.32
CA ALA A 654 -35.02 22.58 -15.16
C ALA A 654 -33.78 23.22 -14.48
N ASN A 655 -33.98 24.13 -13.53
CA ASN A 655 -32.89 24.80 -12.82
C ASN A 655 -32.27 23.86 -11.76
N ALA A 656 -33.09 23.08 -11.07
CA ALA A 656 -32.65 22.05 -10.15
C ALA A 656 -31.86 20.95 -10.89
N VAL A 657 -32.34 20.52 -12.06
CA VAL A 657 -31.61 19.56 -12.93
C VAL A 657 -30.25 20.14 -13.36
N GLN A 658 -30.22 21.38 -13.84
CA GLN A 658 -28.96 22.05 -14.21
C GLN A 658 -27.99 22.11 -13.02
N THR A 659 -28.48 22.49 -11.83
CA THR A 659 -27.68 22.57 -10.60
C THR A 659 -27.10 21.21 -10.21
N PHE A 660 -27.86 20.12 -10.36
CA PHE A 660 -27.38 18.77 -10.08
C PHE A 660 -26.18 18.38 -10.96
N PHE A 661 -26.27 18.61 -12.27
CA PHE A 661 -25.16 18.29 -13.18
C PHE A 661 -23.95 19.22 -12.99
N GLU A 662 -24.16 20.49 -12.61
CA GLU A 662 -23.08 21.39 -12.20
C GLU A 662 -22.35 20.88 -10.95
N GLN A 663 -23.10 20.45 -9.92
CA GLN A 663 -22.51 19.86 -8.70
C GLN A 663 -21.80 18.53 -8.95
N TRP A 664 -22.26 17.75 -9.93
CA TRP A 664 -21.57 16.52 -10.34
C TRP A 664 -20.28 16.85 -11.11
N HIS A 665 -20.33 17.77 -12.07
CA HIS A 665 -19.12 18.23 -12.75
C HIS A 665 -18.08 18.80 -11.78
N ASP A 666 -18.52 19.54 -10.75
CA ASP A 666 -17.65 20.22 -9.78
C ASP A 666 -17.16 19.31 -8.63
N GLN A 667 -17.36 18.00 -8.73
CA GLN A 667 -16.82 17.04 -7.77
C GLN A 667 -15.28 17.11 -7.72
N PRO A 668 -14.65 16.86 -6.55
CA PRO A 668 -13.20 16.94 -6.39
C PRO A 668 -12.40 16.11 -7.41
N ALA A 669 -12.96 14.99 -7.87
CA ALA A 669 -12.36 14.12 -8.87
C ALA A 669 -12.04 14.83 -10.20
N ALA A 670 -12.79 15.89 -10.56
CA ALA A 670 -12.56 16.65 -11.78
C ALA A 670 -11.16 17.30 -11.85
N LYS A 671 -10.52 17.56 -10.70
CA LYS A 671 -9.16 18.14 -10.63
C LYS A 671 -8.06 17.19 -11.10
N ASP A 672 -8.33 15.89 -11.04
CA ASP A 672 -7.38 14.84 -11.46
C ASP A 672 -7.66 14.35 -12.90
N LEU A 673 -8.64 14.94 -13.60
CA LEU A 673 -8.99 14.62 -14.98
C LEU A 673 -8.43 15.66 -15.96
N PRO A 674 -8.20 15.28 -17.24
CA PRO A 674 -7.91 16.25 -18.29
C PRO A 674 -9.12 17.16 -18.54
N SER A 675 -8.84 18.36 -19.03
CA SER A 675 -9.88 19.35 -19.37
C SER A 675 -10.80 18.90 -20.49
N GLN A 676 -10.33 17.99 -21.36
CA GLN A 676 -11.12 17.40 -22.44
C GLN A 676 -10.78 15.91 -22.57
N PRO A 677 -11.77 15.04 -22.83
CA PRO A 677 -11.53 13.63 -23.07
C PRO A 677 -10.94 13.37 -24.46
N VAL A 678 -10.17 12.28 -24.60
CA VAL A 678 -9.65 11.78 -25.87
C VAL A 678 -10.61 10.74 -26.43
N LEU A 679 -11.25 11.07 -27.56
CA LEU A 679 -12.29 10.25 -28.19
C LEU A 679 -11.75 9.25 -29.22
N VAL A 680 -10.56 9.46 -29.79
CA VAL A 680 -9.98 8.58 -30.82
C VAL A 680 -10.95 8.37 -32.01
N ASP A 681 -11.53 9.47 -32.51
CA ASP A 681 -12.53 9.51 -33.58
C ASP A 681 -11.98 10.08 -34.92
N GLY A 682 -10.76 10.61 -34.90
CA GLY A 682 -10.04 11.12 -36.08
C GLY A 682 -9.00 10.16 -36.66
N ALA A 683 -8.10 10.69 -37.50
CA ALA A 683 -6.96 9.93 -38.05
C ALA A 683 -5.78 9.81 -37.06
N THR A 684 -5.58 10.85 -36.23
CA THR A 684 -4.52 10.92 -35.21
C THR A 684 -5.10 11.37 -33.87
N SER A 685 -4.37 11.06 -32.79
CA SER A 685 -4.63 11.52 -31.43
C SER A 685 -3.37 12.14 -30.83
N LEU A 686 -3.56 13.06 -29.87
CA LEU A 686 -2.46 13.65 -29.10
C LEU A 686 -2.39 13.00 -27.73
N LEU A 687 -1.27 12.35 -27.42
CA LEU A 687 -0.95 11.82 -26.10
C LEU A 687 0.10 12.69 -25.42
N LYS A 688 -0.06 12.95 -24.12
CA LYS A 688 0.77 13.92 -23.41
C LYS A 688 1.29 13.35 -22.09
N SER A 689 2.49 13.77 -21.71
CA SER A 689 3.04 13.58 -20.36
C SER A 689 3.81 14.82 -19.94
N THR A 690 3.85 15.11 -18.64
CA THR A 690 4.68 16.18 -18.07
C THR A 690 5.69 15.56 -17.11
N ILE A 691 6.96 15.63 -17.48
CA ILE A 691 8.05 15.02 -16.70
C ILE A 691 9.01 16.13 -16.30
N LEU A 692 9.19 16.34 -14.99
CA LEU A 692 10.02 17.42 -14.43
C LEU A 692 9.58 18.81 -14.94
N GLY A 693 8.28 18.99 -15.21
CA GLY A 693 7.72 20.23 -15.74
C GLY A 693 7.89 20.46 -17.25
N ALA A 694 8.55 19.55 -17.97
CA ALA A 694 8.63 19.58 -19.44
C ALA A 694 7.53 18.71 -20.07
N GLU A 695 6.87 19.21 -21.11
CA GLU A 695 5.79 18.52 -21.81
C GLU A 695 6.34 17.64 -22.95
N PHE A 696 5.92 16.38 -22.98
CA PHE A 696 6.17 15.45 -24.08
C PHE A 696 4.84 15.21 -24.79
N VAL A 697 4.73 15.65 -26.04
CA VAL A 697 3.51 15.56 -26.84
C VAL A 697 3.74 14.58 -27.99
N PHE A 698 2.96 13.51 -28.03
CA PHE A 698 3.00 12.51 -29.08
C PHE A 698 1.79 12.64 -29.99
N GLU A 699 2.04 12.90 -31.27
CA GLU A 699 1.02 12.80 -32.32
C GLU A 699 1.05 11.38 -32.89
N THR A 700 0.01 10.60 -32.60
CA THR A 700 -0.04 9.18 -32.91
C THR A 700 -1.21 8.84 -33.82
N PRO A 701 -1.00 8.10 -34.92
CA PRO A 701 -2.09 7.55 -35.72
C PRO A 701 -2.98 6.61 -34.90
N ASN A 702 -4.28 6.64 -35.15
CA ASN A 702 -5.27 5.87 -34.39
C ASN A 702 -5.29 4.39 -34.80
N ASN A 703 -4.25 3.64 -34.43
CA ASN A 703 -4.16 2.18 -34.59
C ASN A 703 -3.37 1.54 -33.44
N ALA A 704 -3.56 0.23 -33.25
CA ALA A 704 -2.99 -0.51 -32.11
C ALA A 704 -1.47 -0.43 -32.01
N ILE A 705 -0.76 -0.54 -33.14
CA ILE A 705 0.71 -0.56 -33.15
C ILE A 705 1.25 0.82 -32.79
N SER A 706 0.74 1.89 -33.41
CA SER A 706 1.19 3.25 -33.12
C SER A 706 0.90 3.66 -31.68
N PHE A 707 -0.28 3.29 -31.14
CA PHE A 707 -0.56 3.47 -29.72
C PHE A 707 0.42 2.69 -28.84
N GLY A 708 0.60 1.39 -29.08
CA GLY A 708 1.51 0.57 -28.28
C GLY A 708 2.94 1.08 -28.29
N VAL A 709 3.49 1.53 -29.44
CA VAL A 709 4.82 2.15 -29.50
C VAL A 709 4.88 3.45 -28.69
N THR A 710 3.84 4.28 -28.77
CA THR A 710 3.74 5.54 -28.02
C THR A 710 3.71 5.29 -26.51
N GLU A 711 2.87 4.35 -26.08
CA GLU A 711 2.70 3.96 -24.67
C GLU A 711 3.98 3.36 -24.08
N SER A 712 4.73 2.57 -24.87
CA SER A 712 6.04 2.04 -24.48
C SER A 712 7.03 3.17 -24.20
N VAL A 713 7.14 4.15 -25.12
CA VAL A 713 8.09 5.27 -24.97
C VAL A 713 7.69 6.17 -23.80
N LEU A 714 6.41 6.55 -23.69
CA LEU A 714 5.91 7.40 -22.61
C LEU A 714 6.11 6.76 -21.25
N GLY A 715 5.68 5.50 -21.07
CA GLY A 715 5.82 4.82 -19.79
C GLY A 715 7.27 4.57 -19.40
N ALA A 716 8.15 4.32 -20.37
CA ALA A 716 9.58 4.17 -20.11
C ALA A 716 10.27 5.49 -19.75
N LEU A 717 9.92 6.61 -20.40
CA LEU A 717 10.41 7.96 -20.05
C LEU A 717 10.02 8.32 -18.61
N GLU A 718 8.75 8.13 -18.27
CA GLU A 718 8.24 8.40 -16.93
C GLU A 718 8.90 7.49 -15.87
N ALA A 719 8.95 6.19 -16.11
CA ALA A 719 9.54 5.23 -15.17
C ALA A 719 11.04 5.48 -14.94
N PHE A 720 11.77 5.88 -15.97
CA PHE A 720 13.19 6.19 -15.86
C PHE A 720 13.42 7.46 -15.03
N LEU A 721 12.75 8.57 -15.38
CA LEU A 721 12.97 9.89 -14.76
C LEU A 721 12.26 10.11 -13.42
N ALA A 722 11.42 9.18 -12.97
CA ALA A 722 10.57 9.39 -11.80
C ALA A 722 11.30 9.83 -10.53
N THR A 723 12.51 9.36 -10.28
CA THR A 723 13.26 9.68 -9.05
C THR A 723 14.35 10.72 -9.25
N SER A 724 14.37 11.38 -10.43
CA SER A 724 15.33 12.45 -10.72
C SER A 724 14.97 13.75 -9.99
N ASP A 725 15.96 14.38 -9.34
CA ASP A 725 15.83 15.69 -8.69
C ASP A 725 16.53 16.79 -9.52
N GLU A 726 16.06 18.03 -9.37
CA GLU A 726 16.57 19.18 -10.12
C GLU A 726 17.96 19.65 -9.68
N THR A 727 18.47 19.14 -8.55
CA THR A 727 19.88 19.34 -8.16
C THR A 727 20.83 18.70 -9.17
N ASP A 728 20.39 17.60 -9.77
CA ASP A 728 21.18 16.74 -10.65
C ASP A 728 20.81 16.99 -12.12
N VAL A 729 19.51 17.25 -12.40
CA VAL A 729 18.96 17.31 -13.76
C VAL A 729 17.97 18.46 -13.96
N LEU A 730 18.20 19.29 -14.98
CA LEU A 730 17.31 20.41 -15.32
C LEU A 730 16.83 20.29 -16.77
N PRO A 731 15.51 20.15 -17.02
CA PRO A 731 14.99 20.25 -18.37
C PRO A 731 15.12 21.70 -18.89
N HIS A 732 15.64 21.87 -20.11
CA HIS A 732 15.89 23.19 -20.68
C HIS A 732 14.90 23.61 -21.78
N ARG A 733 14.07 22.67 -22.24
CA ARG A 733 12.99 22.89 -23.21
C ARG A 733 11.65 22.75 -22.51
N GLU A 734 10.69 23.58 -22.91
CA GLU A 734 9.32 23.50 -22.39
C GLU A 734 8.56 22.28 -22.91
N CYS A 735 8.76 21.97 -24.20
CA CYS A 735 8.00 20.95 -24.90
C CYS A 735 8.86 20.23 -25.94
N MET A 736 8.63 18.93 -26.12
CA MET A 736 9.09 18.16 -27.27
C MET A 736 7.90 17.49 -27.95
N ILE A 737 7.82 17.65 -29.27
CA ILE A 737 6.75 17.05 -30.08
C ILE A 737 7.30 15.84 -30.83
N LEU A 738 6.70 14.67 -30.66
CA LEU A 738 7.08 13.43 -31.30
C LEU A 738 5.96 12.95 -32.23
N THR A 739 6.23 12.84 -33.52
CA THR A 739 5.25 12.32 -34.48
C THR A 739 5.52 10.84 -34.75
N ILE A 740 4.50 10.00 -34.60
CA ILE A 740 4.57 8.58 -34.93
C ILE A 740 4.08 8.36 -36.36
N SER A 741 4.76 7.47 -37.10
CA SER A 741 4.31 7.07 -38.42
C SER A 741 4.65 5.61 -38.71
N ALA A 742 3.79 4.94 -39.47
CA ALA A 742 4.06 3.61 -40.00
C ALA A 742 4.79 3.71 -41.36
N SER A 743 5.69 2.76 -41.62
CA SER A 743 6.35 2.57 -42.92
C SER A 743 6.30 1.10 -43.32
N SER A 744 5.93 0.83 -44.57
CA SER A 744 5.97 -0.52 -45.17
C SER A 744 7.38 -0.95 -45.59
N GLU A 745 8.33 -0.02 -45.64
CA GLU A 745 9.72 -0.28 -46.05
C GLU A 745 10.61 -0.72 -44.87
N LEU A 746 10.10 -0.65 -43.64
CA LEU A 746 10.83 -0.99 -42.42
C LEU A 746 10.59 -2.45 -41.99
N ALA A 747 11.66 -3.21 -41.81
CA ALA A 747 11.61 -4.66 -41.63
C ALA A 747 11.08 -5.12 -40.26
N SER A 748 11.45 -4.46 -39.15
CA SER A 748 10.95 -4.81 -37.80
C SER A 748 11.20 -3.70 -36.77
N THR A 749 12.46 -3.40 -36.44
CA THR A 749 12.78 -2.46 -35.35
C THR A 749 12.42 -1.01 -35.70
N PRO A 750 11.73 -0.26 -34.83
CA PRO A 750 11.44 1.15 -35.08
C PRO A 750 12.72 2.00 -35.17
N GLN A 751 12.59 3.19 -35.75
CA GLN A 751 13.67 4.16 -35.89
C GLN A 751 13.25 5.50 -35.29
N LEU A 752 14.14 6.10 -34.49
CA LEU A 752 13.99 7.46 -33.99
C LEU A 752 14.82 8.40 -34.89
N LEU A 753 14.14 9.37 -35.49
CA LEU A 753 14.72 10.35 -36.41
C LEU A 753 14.52 11.77 -35.86
N PHE A 754 15.50 12.62 -36.08
CA PHE A 754 15.44 14.05 -35.74
C PHE A 754 15.53 14.84 -37.05
N PRO A 755 14.38 15.13 -37.70
CA PRO A 755 14.36 15.71 -39.04
C PRO A 755 14.97 17.12 -39.13
N GLU A 756 14.99 17.89 -38.03
CA GLU A 756 15.74 19.16 -37.85
C GLU A 756 16.08 19.31 -36.33
N GLU A 757 17.05 20.14 -35.93
CA GLU A 757 17.45 20.37 -34.50
C GLU A 757 16.36 21.08 -33.63
N SER A 758 15.11 21.10 -34.09
CA SER A 758 14.03 21.97 -33.60
C SER A 758 13.02 21.22 -32.73
N GLY A 759 13.42 20.70 -31.56
CA GLY A 759 12.47 20.20 -30.53
C GLY A 759 11.43 19.17 -30.99
N ARG A 760 11.63 18.57 -32.16
CA ARG A 760 10.74 17.64 -32.84
C ARG A 760 11.49 16.35 -33.11
N ALA A 761 10.81 15.24 -32.90
CA ALA A 761 11.32 13.93 -33.26
C ALA A 761 10.26 13.16 -34.05
N LYS A 762 10.70 12.20 -34.85
CA LYS A 762 9.83 11.31 -35.60
C LYS A 762 10.19 9.88 -35.27
N ILE A 763 9.20 9.09 -34.85
CA ILE A 763 9.37 7.65 -34.67
C ILE A 763 8.69 6.96 -35.85
N VAL A 764 9.46 6.18 -36.59
CA VAL A 764 8.96 5.38 -37.72
C VAL A 764 8.98 3.91 -37.29
N HIS A 765 7.84 3.24 -37.35
CA HIS A 765 7.74 1.81 -37.06
C HIS A 765 7.23 1.03 -38.29
N SER A 766 7.43 -0.29 -38.28
CA SER A 766 6.86 -1.16 -39.32
C SER A 766 5.33 -1.18 -39.23
N ALA A 767 4.65 -1.17 -40.38
CA ALA A 767 3.19 -1.23 -40.42
C ALA A 767 2.62 -2.52 -39.78
N ASP A 768 3.39 -3.62 -39.82
CA ASP A 768 3.02 -4.93 -39.29
C ASP A 768 3.98 -5.37 -38.16
N LEU A 769 4.35 -4.42 -37.28
CA LEU A 769 5.27 -4.65 -36.17
C LEU A 769 4.75 -5.80 -35.28
N THR A 770 5.47 -6.91 -35.29
CA THR A 770 5.19 -8.11 -34.49
C THR A 770 6.49 -8.73 -34.02
N PHE A 771 6.51 -9.28 -32.80
CA PHE A 771 7.69 -9.94 -32.23
C PHE A 771 7.58 -11.46 -32.43
N LYS A 772 8.24 -11.99 -33.47
CA LYS A 772 8.17 -13.42 -33.82
C LYS A 772 9.28 -14.23 -33.15
N THR A 773 10.40 -13.59 -32.85
CA THR A 773 11.58 -14.20 -32.24
C THR A 773 11.99 -13.45 -30.98
N ALA A 774 12.77 -14.13 -30.12
CA ALA A 774 13.39 -13.47 -28.96
C ALA A 774 14.32 -12.31 -29.38
N THR A 775 14.95 -12.42 -30.56
CA THR A 775 15.79 -11.37 -31.14
C THR A 775 14.97 -10.13 -31.49
N ASP A 776 13.81 -10.27 -32.12
CA ASP A 776 12.95 -9.12 -32.46
C ASP A 776 12.56 -8.31 -31.22
N ARG A 777 12.22 -9.03 -30.13
CA ARG A 777 11.89 -8.40 -28.84
C ARG A 777 13.12 -7.74 -28.21
N HIS A 778 14.29 -8.40 -28.26
CA HIS A 778 15.54 -7.83 -27.76
C HIS A 778 15.90 -6.54 -28.49
N ASP A 779 15.85 -6.55 -29.82
CA ASP A 779 16.15 -5.39 -30.67
C ASP A 779 15.18 -4.23 -30.41
N TYR A 780 13.89 -4.53 -30.17
CA TYR A 780 12.90 -3.52 -29.78
C TYR A 780 13.19 -2.92 -28.39
N MET A 781 13.56 -3.74 -27.40
CA MET A 781 13.96 -3.24 -26.08
C MET A 781 15.24 -2.41 -26.13
N GLN A 782 16.22 -2.82 -26.94
CA GLN A 782 17.43 -2.05 -27.18
C GLN A 782 17.11 -0.70 -27.84
N TRP A 783 16.27 -0.70 -28.88
CA TRP A 783 15.80 0.53 -29.52
C TRP A 783 15.07 1.45 -28.53
N LEU A 784 14.23 0.91 -27.66
CA LEU A 784 13.53 1.67 -26.64
C LEU A 784 14.54 2.34 -25.69
N GLN A 785 15.53 1.59 -25.21
CA GLN A 785 16.61 2.12 -24.36
C GLN A 785 17.41 3.23 -25.06
N GLU A 786 17.83 3.02 -26.31
CA GLU A 786 18.57 4.02 -27.08
C GLU A 786 17.73 5.27 -27.33
N SER A 787 16.43 5.10 -27.61
CA SER A 787 15.49 6.20 -27.81
C SER A 787 15.32 7.05 -26.56
N LEU A 788 15.24 6.43 -25.37
CA LEU A 788 15.23 7.14 -24.10
C LEU A 788 16.46 8.03 -23.98
N VAL A 789 17.67 7.48 -24.12
CA VAL A 789 18.91 8.24 -23.99
C VAL A 789 18.99 9.41 -25.00
N GLN A 790 18.56 9.17 -26.25
CA GLN A 790 18.57 10.19 -27.30
C GLN A 790 17.56 11.32 -27.07
N ILE A 791 16.39 11.02 -26.52
CA ILE A 791 15.37 12.02 -26.14
C ILE A 791 15.86 12.82 -24.93
N LEU A 792 16.35 12.12 -23.89
CA LEU A 792 16.80 12.73 -22.64
C LEU A 792 17.96 13.70 -22.85
N SER A 793 18.97 13.32 -23.64
CA SER A 793 20.12 14.18 -23.98
C SER A 793 19.75 15.48 -24.70
N ARG A 794 18.56 15.56 -25.31
CA ARG A 794 18.06 16.76 -26.01
C ARG A 794 17.11 17.60 -25.16
N MET A 795 16.62 17.06 -24.05
CA MET A 795 15.67 17.72 -23.14
C MET A 795 16.34 18.22 -21.87
N LEU A 796 17.39 17.54 -21.41
CA LEU A 796 17.95 17.70 -20.07
C LEU A 796 19.37 18.28 -20.10
N ILE A 797 19.67 19.14 -19.14
CA ILE A 797 21.03 19.46 -18.69
C ILE A 797 21.27 18.65 -17.43
N ILE A 798 22.37 17.91 -17.39
CA ILE A 798 22.76 17.11 -16.23
C ILE A 798 24.02 17.75 -15.66
N ARG A 799 24.02 18.04 -14.35
CA ARG A 799 25.14 18.71 -13.67
C ARG A 799 26.40 17.85 -13.70
N ASP A 800 26.26 16.58 -13.34
CA ASP A 800 27.32 15.57 -13.39
C ASP A 800 26.72 14.23 -13.84
N ILE A 801 27.13 13.76 -15.02
CA ILE A 801 26.50 12.62 -15.69
C ILE A 801 26.82 11.30 -14.99
N GLU A 802 28.08 11.11 -14.54
CA GLU A 802 28.52 9.83 -13.98
C GLU A 802 27.83 9.51 -12.63
N PRO A 803 27.81 10.42 -11.63
CA PRO A 803 27.12 10.15 -10.37
C PRO A 803 25.61 10.02 -10.55
N TRP A 804 25.03 10.83 -11.45
CA TRP A 804 23.60 10.79 -11.72
C TRP A 804 23.18 9.45 -12.34
N ILE A 805 23.91 8.96 -13.35
CA ILE A 805 23.57 7.68 -13.98
C ILE A 805 23.86 6.50 -13.05
N GLU A 806 24.92 6.54 -12.25
CA GLU A 806 25.23 5.48 -11.26
C GLU A 806 24.13 5.38 -10.19
N LYS A 807 23.65 6.53 -9.69
CA LYS A 807 22.50 6.57 -8.78
C LYS A 807 21.24 6.03 -9.44
N LEU A 808 20.85 6.59 -10.58
CA LEU A 808 19.56 6.29 -11.21
C LEU A 808 19.52 4.91 -11.85
N ALA A 809 20.49 4.57 -12.69
CA ALA A 809 20.52 3.30 -13.42
C ALA A 809 21.16 2.17 -12.60
N GLY A 810 22.19 2.46 -11.80
CA GLY A 810 22.89 1.49 -10.98
C GLY A 810 22.14 1.15 -9.70
N GLN A 811 22.10 2.09 -8.74
CA GLN A 811 21.57 1.86 -7.39
C GLN A 811 20.03 1.73 -7.35
N GLU A 812 19.32 2.53 -8.14
CA GLU A 812 17.85 2.53 -8.17
C GLU A 812 17.26 1.70 -9.31
N ARG A 813 18.10 1.02 -10.10
CA ARG A 813 17.71 0.13 -11.20
C ARG A 813 16.76 0.79 -12.21
N GLY A 814 16.99 2.06 -12.55
CA GLY A 814 16.15 2.89 -13.41
C GLY A 814 15.83 2.28 -14.79
N PHE A 815 16.81 1.66 -15.45
CA PHE A 815 16.56 0.95 -16.71
C PHE A 815 15.72 -0.32 -16.52
N SER A 816 15.97 -1.08 -15.45
CA SER A 816 15.20 -2.30 -15.16
C SER A 816 13.71 -1.97 -14.99
N ARG A 817 13.37 -0.96 -14.16
CA ARG A 817 11.98 -0.56 -13.93
C ARG A 817 11.30 0.08 -15.15
N ALA A 818 12.07 0.68 -16.07
CA ALA A 818 11.56 1.30 -17.29
C ALA A 818 11.37 0.30 -18.45
N LEU A 819 12.27 -0.68 -18.59
CA LEU A 819 12.35 -1.56 -19.76
C LEU A 819 11.76 -2.95 -19.52
N SER A 820 11.79 -3.49 -18.28
CA SER A 820 11.31 -4.86 -17.99
C SER A 820 9.87 -5.11 -18.44
N LEU A 821 9.05 -4.06 -18.47
CA LEU A 821 7.66 -4.05 -18.92
C LEU A 821 7.41 -3.01 -20.02
N GLY A 822 8.46 -2.66 -20.78
CA GLY A 822 8.40 -1.67 -21.85
C GLY A 822 7.78 -2.20 -23.15
N ASP A 823 7.47 -3.49 -23.24
CA ASP A 823 6.78 -4.09 -24.39
C ASP A 823 5.26 -3.99 -24.24
N VAL A 824 4.74 -2.77 -24.41
CA VAL A 824 3.31 -2.50 -24.21
C VAL A 824 2.45 -3.10 -25.33
N LEU A 825 3.02 -3.35 -26.51
CA LEU A 825 2.30 -4.01 -27.61
C LEU A 825 1.89 -5.42 -27.21
N THR A 826 2.83 -6.23 -26.72
CA THR A 826 2.55 -7.59 -26.26
C THR A 826 1.60 -7.60 -25.07
N LEU A 827 1.76 -6.65 -24.12
CA LEU A 827 0.87 -6.57 -22.97
C LEU A 827 -0.59 -6.24 -23.36
N ASN A 828 -0.79 -5.27 -24.26
CA ASN A 828 -2.13 -4.94 -24.76
C ASN A 828 -2.74 -6.12 -25.54
N ASP A 829 -1.97 -6.79 -26.39
CA ASP A 829 -2.44 -7.97 -27.14
C ASP A 829 -2.86 -9.11 -26.20
N ASN A 830 -2.07 -9.40 -25.16
CA ASN A 830 -2.41 -10.44 -24.19
C ASN A 830 -3.67 -10.13 -23.37
N VAL A 831 -3.99 -8.85 -23.14
CA VAL A 831 -5.12 -8.42 -22.31
C VAL A 831 -6.39 -8.20 -23.13
N PHE A 832 -6.28 -7.52 -24.27
CA PHE A 832 -7.41 -7.07 -25.10
C PHE A 832 -7.54 -7.84 -26.43
N GLY A 833 -6.57 -8.71 -26.75
CA GLY A 833 -6.52 -9.47 -28.00
C GLY A 833 -5.96 -8.68 -29.18
N ALA A 834 -5.81 -9.38 -30.32
CA ALA A 834 -5.17 -8.85 -31.54
C ALA A 834 -5.94 -7.71 -32.24
N THR A 835 -7.23 -7.56 -31.94
CA THR A 835 -8.08 -6.48 -32.46
C THR A 835 -8.73 -5.73 -31.30
N PRO A 836 -7.94 -4.95 -30.54
CA PRO A 836 -8.46 -4.22 -29.38
C PRO A 836 -9.42 -3.10 -29.81
N GLN A 837 -10.41 -2.80 -28.97
CA GLN A 837 -11.34 -1.68 -29.18
C GLN A 837 -10.64 -0.37 -28.80
N LEU A 838 -10.03 0.30 -29.78
CA LEU A 838 -9.21 1.50 -29.55
C LEU A 838 -9.88 2.79 -30.01
N SER A 839 -10.93 2.69 -30.83
CA SER A 839 -11.72 3.83 -31.31
C SER A 839 -13.14 3.79 -30.76
N LEU A 840 -13.82 4.95 -30.79
CA LEU A 840 -15.27 4.98 -30.48
C LEU A 840 -16.06 4.10 -31.44
N SER A 841 -15.69 4.04 -32.72
CA SER A 841 -16.36 3.18 -33.71
C SER A 841 -16.33 1.70 -33.33
N ASP A 842 -15.24 1.23 -32.71
CA ASP A 842 -15.11 -0.18 -32.27
C ASP A 842 -16.07 -0.52 -31.12
N CYS A 843 -16.42 0.49 -30.31
CA CYS A 843 -17.34 0.34 -29.18
C CYS A 843 -18.82 0.27 -29.64
N LEU A 844 -19.14 0.80 -30.82
CA LEU A 844 -20.49 0.92 -31.35
C LEU A 844 -20.92 -0.32 -32.14
N LYS A 845 -22.18 -0.72 -31.99
CA LYS A 845 -22.85 -1.73 -32.82
C LYS A 845 -23.73 -1.08 -33.89
N LEU A 846 -24.08 -1.84 -34.93
CA LEU A 846 -24.98 -1.36 -36.00
C LEU A 846 -26.37 -0.96 -35.49
N GLU A 847 -26.83 -1.60 -34.42
CA GLU A 847 -28.14 -1.41 -33.80
C GLU A 847 -28.21 -0.16 -32.90
N ASP A 848 -27.07 0.39 -32.48
CA ASP A 848 -27.00 1.53 -31.56
C ASP A 848 -27.57 2.79 -32.23
N LYS A 849 -28.63 3.36 -31.63
CA LYS A 849 -29.36 4.51 -32.15
C LYS A 849 -28.52 5.78 -32.08
N SER A 850 -28.63 6.60 -33.13
CA SER A 850 -28.09 7.97 -33.11
C SER A 850 -29.07 8.93 -32.42
N TRP A 851 -28.63 9.58 -31.36
CA TRP A 851 -29.39 10.59 -30.63
C TRP A 851 -29.13 11.98 -31.22
N PRO A 852 -30.18 12.71 -31.68
CA PRO A 852 -29.98 14.03 -32.28
C PRO A 852 -29.48 15.03 -31.22
N ILE A 853 -28.55 15.91 -31.59
CA ILE A 853 -28.06 16.95 -30.68
C ILE A 853 -29.14 18.03 -30.55
N LEU A 854 -29.73 18.17 -29.36
CA LEU A 854 -30.79 19.15 -29.10
C LEU A 854 -30.25 20.49 -28.59
N ARG A 855 -28.99 20.53 -28.14
CA ARG A 855 -28.36 21.76 -27.66
C ARG A 855 -27.98 22.70 -28.80
N LYS A 856 -28.09 24.00 -28.53
CA LYS A 856 -27.70 25.09 -29.45
C LYS A 856 -26.33 25.70 -29.12
N GLY A 857 -25.70 25.25 -28.04
CA GLY A 857 -24.41 25.70 -27.55
C GLY A 857 -23.98 24.85 -26.34
N PRO A 858 -22.84 25.17 -25.70
CA PRO A 858 -22.35 24.47 -24.52
C PRO A 858 -23.41 24.34 -23.43
N TRP A 859 -23.42 23.20 -22.73
CA TRP A 859 -24.42 22.95 -21.68
C TRP A 859 -24.22 23.84 -20.46
N ARG A 860 -22.97 24.20 -20.19
CA ARG A 860 -22.55 25.18 -19.18
C ARG A 860 -21.93 26.36 -19.91
N VAL A 861 -22.54 27.54 -19.73
CA VAL A 861 -21.91 28.79 -20.14
C VAL A 861 -21.07 29.24 -18.95
N VAL A 862 -19.75 29.11 -19.05
CA VAL A 862 -18.84 29.73 -18.07
C VAL A 862 -19.17 31.22 -18.07
N LYS A 863 -19.83 31.71 -17.02
CA LYS A 863 -20.06 33.14 -16.88
C LYS A 863 -18.68 33.75 -16.71
N PRO A 864 -18.30 34.79 -17.46
CA PRO A 864 -17.02 35.47 -17.30
C PRO A 864 -16.98 36.29 -15.99
N ASN A 865 -17.66 35.85 -14.93
CA ASN A 865 -17.80 36.43 -13.58
C ASN A 865 -17.94 35.34 -12.50
N ASP A 866 -17.49 34.11 -12.75
CA ASP A 866 -17.24 33.15 -11.67
C ASP A 866 -15.99 33.61 -10.89
N PRO A 867 -16.02 33.72 -9.54
CA PRO A 867 -14.91 34.24 -8.74
C PRO A 867 -13.59 33.47 -8.91
N ALA A 868 -13.64 32.25 -9.46
CA ALA A 868 -12.47 31.43 -9.75
C ALA A 868 -11.63 31.97 -10.93
N GLU A 869 -12.26 32.63 -11.91
CA GLU A 869 -11.56 33.17 -13.09
C GLU A 869 -11.55 34.71 -13.15
N THR A 870 -12.46 35.40 -12.45
CA THR A 870 -12.54 36.88 -12.50
C THR A 870 -11.73 37.67 -11.48
N SER A 871 -10.71 37.06 -10.91
CA SER A 871 -9.65 37.84 -10.29
C SER A 871 -8.51 38.13 -11.28
N ASP A 872 -8.75 38.17 -12.59
CA ASP A 872 -7.77 38.52 -13.64
C ASP A 872 -7.24 39.97 -13.53
N LEU A 873 -7.65 40.73 -12.49
CA LEU A 873 -6.87 41.83 -11.92
C LEU A 873 -6.06 41.32 -10.71
N ARG A 874 -5.13 40.39 -10.95
CA ARG A 874 -4.12 39.98 -9.94
C ARG A 874 -2.91 40.87 -10.12
N ASP A 875 -2.41 41.42 -9.01
CA ASP A 875 -1.16 42.19 -9.00
C ASP A 875 -0.03 41.37 -9.67
N PRO A 876 0.83 41.99 -10.50
CA PRO A 876 2.00 41.32 -11.06
C PRO A 876 2.84 40.70 -9.93
N LEU A 877 3.42 39.52 -10.19
CA LEU A 877 4.28 38.81 -9.24
C LEU A 877 5.36 39.77 -8.68
N LYS A 878 5.43 39.89 -7.35
CA LYS A 878 6.44 40.68 -6.67
C LYS A 878 7.54 39.75 -6.15
N PHE A 879 8.80 40.15 -6.33
CA PHE A 879 9.93 39.40 -5.80
C PHE A 879 9.96 39.52 -4.27
N GLY A 880 10.01 38.38 -3.57
CA GLY A 880 10.16 38.35 -2.11
C GLY A 880 11.55 38.76 -1.65
N SER A 881 11.72 38.97 -0.34
CA SER A 881 13.01 39.24 0.31
C SER A 881 13.41 38.09 1.24
N GLY A 882 14.70 37.74 1.31
CA GLY A 882 15.21 36.67 2.16
C GLY A 882 15.15 35.27 1.52
N PRO A 883 15.48 34.22 2.28
CA PRO A 883 15.51 32.85 1.78
C PRO A 883 14.09 32.35 1.43
N PRO A 884 13.98 31.45 0.44
CA PRO A 884 12.70 30.86 0.08
C PRO A 884 12.13 30.02 1.24
N PRO A 885 10.80 30.00 1.44
CA PRO A 885 10.15 29.14 2.42
C PRO A 885 10.56 27.67 2.28
N THR A 886 10.86 27.00 3.40
CA THR A 886 11.33 25.60 3.42
C THR A 886 10.38 24.62 2.76
N HIS A 887 9.07 24.81 2.88
CA HIS A 887 8.07 23.94 2.24
C HIS A 887 8.07 24.01 0.69
N LEU A 888 8.58 25.10 0.09
CA LEU A 888 8.75 25.18 -1.38
C LEU A 888 9.98 24.39 -1.84
N MET A 889 10.91 24.12 -0.93
CA MET A 889 12.11 23.31 -1.16
C MET A 889 11.90 21.83 -0.84
N ASP A 890 10.84 21.49 -0.10
CA ASP A 890 10.46 20.11 0.14
C ASP A 890 9.75 19.53 -1.09
N ARG A 891 10.46 18.65 -1.79
CA ARG A 891 10.06 18.07 -3.08
C ARG A 891 9.61 16.63 -2.95
N THR A 892 9.58 16.05 -1.75
CA THR A 892 9.27 14.64 -1.55
C THR A 892 7.81 14.30 -1.88
N GLU A 893 6.92 15.30 -1.90
CA GLU A 893 5.49 15.15 -2.22
C GLU A 893 5.04 15.93 -3.47
N GLN A 894 5.90 16.75 -4.09
CA GLN A 894 5.53 17.55 -5.27
C GLN A 894 5.46 16.70 -6.53
N LYS A 895 4.36 16.75 -7.29
CA LYS A 895 4.21 16.02 -8.55
C LYS A 895 5.15 16.58 -9.63
N HIS A 896 5.46 15.79 -10.65
CA HIS A 896 6.17 16.29 -11.84
C HIS A 896 5.35 17.33 -12.60
N THR A 897 4.02 17.22 -12.55
CA THR A 897 3.06 18.21 -13.05
C THR A 897 2.99 19.45 -12.15
N ASP A 898 3.54 19.40 -10.93
CA ASP A 898 3.65 20.54 -10.03
C ASP A 898 4.82 21.48 -10.37
N ARG A 899 5.41 21.29 -11.54
CA ARG A 899 6.56 22.04 -12.04
C ARG A 899 6.28 22.54 -13.44
N ARG A 900 6.93 23.64 -13.83
CA ARG A 900 6.83 24.16 -15.20
C ARG A 900 8.16 24.70 -15.69
N ILE A 901 8.54 24.33 -16.91
CA ILE A 901 9.66 24.95 -17.60
C ILE A 901 9.15 26.13 -18.43
N LEU A 902 9.82 27.27 -18.30
CA LEU A 902 9.60 28.47 -19.10
C LEU A 902 10.92 28.80 -19.81
N SER A 903 10.96 28.56 -21.11
CA SER A 903 12.18 28.67 -21.91
C SER A 903 11.85 29.03 -23.35
N PRO A 904 12.12 30.29 -23.76
CA PRO A 904 12.19 30.63 -25.18
C PRO A 904 13.54 30.24 -25.79
N ILE A 905 14.41 29.57 -25.04
CA ILE A 905 15.80 29.29 -25.39
C ILE A 905 15.97 27.81 -25.71
N ASP A 906 16.20 27.52 -26.99
CA ASP A 906 16.76 26.25 -27.44
C ASP A 906 18.28 26.26 -27.23
N ILE A 907 18.77 25.65 -26.14
CA ILE A 907 20.17 25.74 -25.74
C ILE A 907 21.13 25.29 -26.86
N PRO A 908 21.00 24.08 -27.43
CA PRO A 908 21.84 23.65 -28.55
C PRO A 908 21.84 24.62 -29.73
N LEU A 909 20.66 25.09 -30.15
CA LEU A 909 20.54 26.01 -31.28
C LEU A 909 21.21 27.36 -31.01
N TRP A 910 21.07 27.89 -29.79
CA TRP A 910 21.72 29.14 -29.37
C TRP A 910 23.25 29.00 -29.27
N ASP A 911 23.75 27.88 -28.76
CA ASP A 911 25.19 27.61 -28.69
C ASP A 911 25.79 27.46 -30.10
N ARG A 912 25.05 26.86 -31.04
CA ARG A 912 25.43 26.80 -32.46
C ARG A 912 25.41 28.18 -33.13
N ALA A 913 24.36 28.97 -32.86
CA ALA A 913 24.20 30.31 -33.44
C ALA A 913 25.31 31.29 -33.00
N LYS A 914 25.81 31.13 -31.78
CA LYS A 914 26.82 32.00 -31.15
C LYS A 914 26.45 33.48 -31.23
N TRP A 915 25.61 33.91 -30.31
CA TRP A 915 25.27 35.32 -30.15
C TRP A 915 26.51 36.10 -29.67
N ARG A 916 26.88 37.17 -30.39
CA ARG A 916 28.11 37.95 -30.12
C ARG A 916 27.90 39.43 -29.96
N ALA A 917 26.89 40.00 -30.61
CA ALA A 917 26.66 41.44 -30.52
C ALA A 917 25.18 41.78 -30.55
N THR A 918 24.87 42.99 -30.11
CA THR A 918 23.56 43.62 -30.24
C THR A 918 23.71 44.91 -31.04
N LEU A 919 22.95 45.01 -32.12
CA LEU A 919 22.98 46.14 -33.03
C LEU A 919 21.76 47.02 -32.80
N PHE A 920 21.94 48.32 -32.96
CA PHE A 920 20.87 49.29 -32.86
C PHE A 920 20.78 50.09 -34.15
N ALA A 921 19.58 50.22 -34.70
CA ALA A 921 19.31 51.07 -35.87
C ALA A 921 18.06 51.93 -35.62
N TRP A 922 18.06 53.17 -36.08
CA TRP A 922 16.92 54.08 -35.97
C TRP A 922 16.90 55.03 -37.15
N PHE A 923 15.71 55.21 -37.74
CA PHE A 923 15.47 56.14 -38.84
C PHE A 923 14.28 57.04 -38.49
N PRO A 924 14.28 58.33 -38.89
CA PRO A 924 13.15 59.22 -38.64
C PRO A 924 11.86 58.68 -39.28
N GLY A 925 10.80 58.51 -38.48
CA GLY A 925 9.48 58.05 -38.96
C GLY A 925 9.27 56.54 -38.98
N GLU A 926 10.29 55.74 -38.64
CA GLU A 926 10.21 54.28 -38.54
C GLU A 926 10.38 53.80 -37.09
N LEU A 927 9.98 52.55 -36.81
CA LEU A 927 10.26 51.93 -35.51
C LEU A 927 11.76 51.69 -35.37
N PRO A 928 12.37 52.01 -34.21
CA PRO A 928 13.76 51.65 -33.95
C PRO A 928 13.91 50.12 -33.93
N MET A 929 15.11 49.64 -34.26
CA MET A 929 15.40 48.23 -34.40
C MET A 929 16.54 47.82 -33.46
N LEU A 930 16.33 46.71 -32.76
CA LEU A 930 17.33 45.99 -31.99
C LEU A 930 17.58 44.66 -32.69
N ALA A 931 18.81 44.42 -33.14
CA ALA A 931 19.15 43.15 -33.80
C ALA A 931 20.16 42.33 -32.99
N LEU A 932 19.86 41.05 -32.80
CA LEU A 932 20.77 40.08 -32.18
C LEU A 932 21.70 39.53 -33.26
N ALA A 933 23.00 39.81 -33.16
CA ALA A 933 23.99 39.43 -34.17
C ALA A 933 24.69 38.12 -33.81
N PHE A 934 24.58 37.15 -34.72
CA PHE A 934 25.05 35.78 -34.58
C PHE A 934 26.22 35.49 -35.52
N GLU A 935 27.23 34.72 -35.09
CA GLU A 935 28.28 34.22 -35.99
C GLU A 935 27.67 33.32 -37.07
N ASP A 936 26.81 32.37 -36.68
CA ASP A 936 26.03 31.58 -37.62
C ASP A 936 24.67 32.24 -37.86
N GLY A 937 24.60 33.03 -38.93
CA GLY A 937 23.39 33.72 -39.34
C GLY A 937 22.25 32.80 -39.80
N LYS A 938 22.51 31.54 -40.15
CA LYS A 938 21.44 30.59 -40.49
C LYS A 938 20.77 30.07 -39.22
N ALA A 939 21.56 29.65 -38.24
CA ALA A 939 21.06 29.26 -36.92
C ALA A 939 20.32 30.42 -36.23
N GLY A 940 20.82 31.65 -36.34
CA GLY A 940 20.13 32.85 -35.84
C GLY A 940 18.75 33.08 -36.50
N GLN A 941 18.61 32.80 -37.81
CA GLN A 941 17.31 32.87 -38.48
C GLN A 941 16.35 31.77 -38.00
N GLU A 942 16.85 30.56 -37.73
CA GLU A 942 16.04 29.45 -37.20
C GLU A 942 15.43 29.79 -35.84
N ILE A 943 16.19 30.42 -34.93
CA ILE A 943 15.67 30.91 -33.63
C ILE A 943 14.45 31.81 -33.83
N PHE A 944 14.54 32.78 -34.74
CA PHE A 944 13.46 33.72 -34.99
C PHE A 944 12.28 33.11 -35.74
N ARG A 945 12.51 32.13 -36.63
CA ARG A 945 11.41 31.37 -37.24
C ARG A 945 10.62 30.59 -36.19
N ALA A 946 11.31 29.92 -35.26
CA ALA A 946 10.67 29.21 -34.16
C ALA A 946 9.85 30.14 -33.26
N TRP A 947 10.38 31.32 -32.91
CA TRP A 947 9.63 32.32 -32.15
C TRP A 947 8.42 32.87 -32.91
N ARG A 948 8.52 33.09 -34.22
CA ARG A 948 7.39 33.52 -35.04
C ARG A 948 6.32 32.45 -35.20
N GLU A 949 6.70 31.18 -35.26
CA GLU A 949 5.75 30.06 -35.22
C GLU A 949 5.01 30.03 -33.88
N ARG A 950 5.70 30.39 -32.79
CA ARG A 950 5.14 30.38 -31.43
C ARG A 950 4.27 31.60 -31.09
N TRP A 951 4.69 32.81 -31.44
CA TRP A 951 4.04 34.06 -31.02
C TRP A 951 3.56 34.95 -32.17
N GLY A 952 3.83 34.56 -33.42
CA GLY A 952 3.53 35.38 -34.60
C GLY A 952 4.54 36.50 -34.84
N ASN A 953 4.14 37.48 -35.63
CA ASN A 953 5.00 38.60 -36.03
C ASN A 953 5.03 39.74 -35.00
N GLU A 954 4.17 39.67 -33.99
CA GLU A 954 4.00 40.65 -32.93
C GLU A 954 3.81 39.90 -31.62
N ASP A 955 4.69 40.12 -30.65
CA ASP A 955 4.60 39.49 -29.33
C ASP A 955 3.64 40.27 -28.42
N LYS A 956 2.34 40.08 -28.67
CA LYS A 956 1.24 40.81 -28.00
C LYS A 956 1.14 40.55 -26.51
N GLU A 957 1.44 39.32 -26.08
CA GLU A 957 1.37 38.88 -24.69
C GLU A 957 2.68 39.14 -23.92
N ASP A 958 3.66 39.80 -24.55
CA ASP A 958 4.99 40.06 -24.01
C ASP A 958 5.68 38.81 -23.43
N ALA A 959 5.51 37.67 -24.10
CA ALA A 959 6.03 36.39 -23.63
C ALA A 959 7.57 36.32 -23.70
N LEU A 960 8.17 37.01 -24.68
CA LEU A 960 9.61 37.15 -24.83
C LEU A 960 10.11 38.40 -24.11
N ARG A 961 10.76 38.22 -22.97
CA ARG A 961 11.36 39.31 -22.20
C ARG A 961 12.73 39.67 -22.74
N LEU A 962 12.90 40.96 -23.09
CA LEU A 962 14.21 41.56 -23.32
C LEU A 962 14.53 42.56 -22.21
N ALA A 963 15.71 42.42 -21.60
CA ALA A 963 16.24 43.37 -20.64
C ALA A 963 17.64 43.87 -21.01
N ILE A 964 17.92 45.14 -20.74
CA ILE A 964 19.23 45.78 -20.86
C ILE A 964 19.63 46.27 -19.48
N ILE A 965 20.70 45.71 -18.93
CA ILE A 965 21.20 46.00 -17.59
C ILE A 965 22.46 46.85 -17.71
N ARG A 966 22.41 48.08 -17.21
CA ARG A 966 23.47 49.09 -17.31
C ARG A 966 24.24 49.23 -16.00
N GLY A 967 25.47 49.74 -16.10
CA GLY A 967 26.25 50.12 -14.92
C GLY A 967 26.78 48.93 -14.13
N LEU A 968 27.15 47.85 -14.83
CA LEU A 968 27.73 46.63 -14.27
C LEU A 968 29.13 46.87 -13.68
N SER A 969 29.88 47.82 -14.24
CA SER A 969 31.26 48.10 -13.87
C SER A 969 31.53 49.60 -13.71
N LYS A 970 32.10 49.99 -12.56
CA LYS A 970 32.66 51.33 -12.35
C LYS A 970 33.87 51.62 -13.24
N GLN A 971 34.64 50.59 -13.61
CA GLN A 971 35.83 50.74 -14.46
C GLN A 971 35.45 50.99 -15.92
N ASN A 972 34.39 50.31 -16.38
CA ASN A 972 33.84 50.45 -17.72
C ASN A 972 32.37 50.89 -17.67
N PRO A 973 32.07 52.19 -17.48
CA PRO A 973 30.69 52.66 -17.31
C PRO A 973 29.77 52.41 -18.51
N ALA A 974 30.34 52.19 -19.71
CA ALA A 974 29.59 51.90 -20.92
C ALA A 974 29.20 50.41 -21.04
N GLU A 975 29.69 49.54 -20.17
CA GLU A 975 29.36 48.12 -20.14
C GLU A 975 27.88 47.89 -19.80
N TYR A 976 27.24 46.99 -20.54
CA TYR A 976 25.87 46.57 -20.30
C TYR A 976 25.67 45.10 -20.65
N ALA A 977 24.67 44.45 -20.05
CA ALA A 977 24.24 43.11 -20.42
C ALA A 977 22.88 43.18 -21.12
N VAL A 978 22.71 42.35 -22.15
CA VAL A 978 21.42 42.09 -22.77
C VAL A 978 20.96 40.71 -22.34
N VAL A 979 19.75 40.63 -21.80
CA VAL A 979 19.12 39.38 -21.35
C VAL A 979 17.92 39.11 -22.23
N VAL A 980 17.84 37.88 -22.75
CA VAL A 980 16.72 37.35 -23.50
C VAL A 980 16.18 36.14 -22.74
N GLY A 981 14.92 36.17 -22.33
CA GLY A 981 14.32 35.11 -21.52
C GLY A 981 12.79 35.15 -21.51
N PRO A 982 12.12 34.29 -20.73
CA PRO A 982 10.68 34.34 -20.57
C PRO A 982 10.26 35.54 -19.71
N ASN A 983 9.09 36.10 -19.97
CA ASN A 983 8.50 37.08 -19.06
C ASN A 983 7.76 36.40 -17.90
N VAL A 984 8.40 36.37 -16.74
CA VAL A 984 7.85 35.76 -15.51
C VAL A 984 6.68 36.55 -14.92
N CYS A 985 6.50 37.82 -15.27
CA CYS A 985 5.44 38.66 -14.68
C CYS A 985 4.03 38.27 -15.17
N HIS A 986 3.93 37.52 -16.27
CA HIS A 986 2.67 37.02 -16.82
C HIS A 986 2.30 35.61 -16.32
N VAL A 987 3.09 35.03 -15.41
CA VAL A 987 2.76 33.73 -14.79
C VAL A 987 1.61 33.93 -13.81
N LYS A 988 0.45 33.29 -14.07
CA LYS A 988 -0.78 33.43 -13.27
C LYS A 988 -0.64 32.76 -11.89
N SER A 989 -1.03 33.44 -10.80
CA SER A 989 -0.72 33.01 -9.42
C SER A 989 -1.54 31.85 -8.82
N HIS A 990 -2.52 31.26 -9.52
CA HIS A 990 -3.41 30.25 -8.92
C HIS A 990 -3.01 28.80 -9.16
N GLU A 991 -1.92 28.56 -9.88
CA GLU A 991 -1.33 27.23 -9.97
C GLU A 991 -0.15 27.17 -9.01
N ASN A 992 -0.35 26.61 -7.82
CA ASN A 992 0.76 26.29 -6.90
C ASN A 992 1.75 25.37 -7.62
N LYS A 993 2.84 25.91 -8.19
CA LYS A 993 3.87 25.16 -8.93
C LYS A 993 5.19 25.93 -9.07
N THR A 994 6.30 25.27 -8.76
CA THR A 994 7.66 25.79 -8.97
C THR A 994 7.92 25.94 -10.48
N PHE A 995 8.61 26.99 -10.91
CA PHE A 995 8.97 27.15 -12.32
C PHE A 995 10.47 27.38 -12.51
N VAL A 996 11.00 26.86 -13.60
CA VAL A 996 12.39 27.01 -14.02
C VAL A 996 12.41 27.90 -15.25
N THR A 997 13.24 28.94 -15.23
CA THR A 997 13.41 29.85 -16.36
C THR A 997 14.77 29.68 -17.00
N VAL A 998 14.83 29.60 -18.33
CA VAL A 998 16.09 29.63 -19.08
C VAL A 998 16.21 30.97 -19.81
N SER A 999 17.32 31.67 -19.58
CA SER A 999 17.64 32.94 -20.25
C SER A 999 19.01 32.88 -20.90
N ARG A 1000 19.19 33.60 -22.01
CA ARG A 1000 20.49 33.86 -22.63
C ARG A 1000 20.92 35.28 -22.35
N ILE A 1001 22.20 35.43 -22.03
CA ILE A 1001 22.77 36.69 -21.58
C ILE A 1001 24.01 36.96 -22.43
N ASN A 1002 24.12 38.17 -22.95
CA ASN A 1002 25.31 38.63 -23.65
C ASN A 1002 25.79 39.95 -23.03
N ARG A 1003 27.05 39.97 -22.58
CA ARG A 1003 27.70 41.18 -22.08
C ARG A 1003 28.35 41.93 -23.23
N MET A 1004 28.15 43.24 -23.23
CA MET A 1004 28.63 44.15 -24.25
C MET A 1004 29.59 45.13 -23.59
N GLU A 1005 30.79 45.26 -24.16
CA GLU A 1005 31.84 46.16 -23.70
C GLU A 1005 32.12 47.25 -24.76
N PRO A 1006 31.15 48.13 -25.06
CA PRO A 1006 31.38 49.20 -26.03
C PRO A 1006 32.30 50.27 -25.44
N THR A 1007 32.97 51.03 -26.32
CA THR A 1007 33.77 52.19 -25.90
C THR A 1007 32.93 53.41 -25.53
N SER A 1008 31.64 53.44 -25.90
CA SER A 1008 30.70 54.53 -25.60
C SER A 1008 29.25 54.04 -25.57
N THR A 1009 28.38 54.73 -24.82
CA THR A 1009 26.94 54.42 -24.73
C THR A 1009 26.09 55.07 -25.83
N ALA A 1010 26.68 55.89 -26.72
CA ALA A 1010 25.94 56.74 -27.65
C ALA A 1010 24.91 56.00 -28.52
N ASN A 1011 25.24 54.81 -29.01
CA ASN A 1011 24.32 54.00 -29.83
C ASN A 1011 23.14 53.47 -29.02
N LEU A 1012 23.41 52.98 -27.80
CA LEU A 1012 22.37 52.48 -26.89
C LEU A 1012 21.47 53.62 -26.42
N ASP A 1013 22.05 54.75 -26.00
CA ASP A 1013 21.28 55.92 -25.54
C ASP A 1013 20.41 56.50 -26.67
N SER A 1014 20.92 56.54 -27.92
CA SER A 1014 20.15 56.99 -29.09
C SER A 1014 18.97 56.05 -29.40
N PHE A 1015 19.18 54.74 -29.32
CA PHE A 1015 18.12 53.75 -29.48
C PHE A 1015 17.06 53.86 -28.38
N ILE A 1016 17.47 53.98 -27.11
CA ILE A 1016 16.55 54.15 -25.98
C ILE A 1016 15.69 55.41 -26.18
N ALA A 1017 16.29 56.53 -26.58
CA ALA A 1017 15.57 57.77 -26.87
C ALA A 1017 14.62 57.65 -28.09
N ALA A 1018 14.94 56.80 -29.08
CA ALA A 1018 14.03 56.49 -30.17
C ALA A 1018 12.85 55.61 -29.68
N TYR A 1019 13.14 54.55 -28.92
CA TYR A 1019 12.12 53.65 -28.36
C TYR A 1019 11.15 54.37 -27.43
N GLN A 1020 11.63 55.26 -26.55
CA GLN A 1020 10.79 56.06 -25.66
C GLN A 1020 9.84 57.01 -26.42
N ARG A 1021 10.20 57.42 -27.65
CA ARG A 1021 9.34 58.25 -28.51
C ARG A 1021 8.30 57.44 -29.27
N THR A 1022 8.65 56.23 -29.72
CA THR A 1022 7.77 55.37 -30.54
C THR A 1022 6.89 54.44 -29.71
N GLY A 1023 7.30 54.08 -28.50
CA GLY A 1023 6.62 53.11 -27.62
C GLY A 1023 6.74 51.64 -28.07
N ALA A 1024 7.44 51.38 -29.18
CA ALA A 1024 7.66 50.06 -29.74
C ALA A 1024 8.97 49.99 -30.55
N PHE A 1025 9.49 48.78 -30.77
CA PHE A 1025 10.70 48.50 -31.54
C PHE A 1025 10.58 47.17 -32.31
N LEU A 1026 11.45 46.98 -33.29
CA LEU A 1026 11.60 45.72 -34.03
C LEU A 1026 12.77 44.91 -33.48
N LEU A 1027 12.52 43.67 -33.07
CA LEU A 1027 13.55 42.70 -32.71
C LEU A 1027 13.88 41.83 -33.92
N ALA A 1028 15.13 41.80 -34.39
CA ALA A 1028 15.53 41.04 -35.59
C ALA A 1028 16.79 40.18 -35.38
N PRO A 1029 16.98 39.08 -36.13
CA PRO A 1029 18.28 38.42 -36.19
C PRO A 1029 19.21 39.15 -37.16
N ALA A 1030 20.52 39.13 -36.90
CA ALA A 1030 21.53 39.64 -37.80
C ALA A 1030 22.69 38.64 -37.96
N HIS A 1031 23.34 38.66 -39.11
CA HIS A 1031 24.58 37.90 -39.33
C HIS A 1031 25.80 38.79 -39.08
N LEU A 1032 26.66 38.34 -38.18
CA LEU A 1032 27.97 38.92 -37.92
C LEU A 1032 28.99 38.31 -38.89
N GLY A 1033 28.97 38.78 -40.14
CA GLY A 1033 29.95 38.39 -41.16
C GLY A 1033 31.30 39.11 -40.99
N THR A 1034 32.18 38.96 -41.97
CA THR A 1034 33.48 39.68 -42.03
C THR A 1034 33.36 41.16 -42.40
N GLY A 1035 32.16 41.62 -42.78
CA GLY A 1035 31.83 43.01 -43.13
C GLY A 1035 30.86 43.66 -42.14
N ALA A 1036 30.13 44.68 -42.59
CA ALA A 1036 29.07 45.29 -41.78
C ALA A 1036 28.00 44.23 -41.42
N PRO A 1037 27.54 44.17 -40.17
CA PRO A 1037 26.51 43.22 -39.78
C PRO A 1037 25.19 43.46 -40.54
N THR A 1038 24.59 42.40 -41.07
CA THR A 1038 23.37 42.52 -41.88
C THR A 1038 22.16 41.97 -41.13
N PRO A 1039 21.15 42.80 -40.79
CA PRO A 1039 19.92 42.34 -40.17
C PRO A 1039 18.97 41.69 -41.19
N PHE A 1040 18.26 40.64 -40.76
CA PHE A 1040 17.24 39.94 -41.53
C PHE A 1040 15.84 40.46 -41.14
N ILE A 1041 15.49 41.63 -41.65
CA ILE A 1041 14.27 42.38 -41.29
C ILE A 1041 12.99 41.57 -41.54
N GLN A 1042 12.99 40.68 -42.54
CA GLN A 1042 11.85 39.81 -42.86
C GLN A 1042 11.47 38.83 -41.75
N LEU A 1043 12.36 38.61 -40.77
CA LEU A 1043 12.12 37.79 -39.58
C LEU A 1043 11.91 38.63 -38.31
N ALA A 1044 11.78 39.95 -38.43
CA ALA A 1044 11.61 40.81 -37.28
C ALA A 1044 10.27 40.54 -36.54
N ILE A 1045 10.31 40.70 -35.22
CA ILE A 1045 9.17 40.60 -34.31
C ILE A 1045 8.94 41.98 -33.71
N ALA A 1046 7.71 42.49 -33.80
CA ALA A 1046 7.34 43.75 -33.17
C ALA A 1046 7.22 43.56 -31.64
N LYS A 1047 7.83 44.47 -30.88
CA LYS A 1047 7.88 44.47 -29.42
C LYS A 1047 7.49 45.84 -28.86
N SER A 1048 6.62 45.84 -27.85
CA SER A 1048 6.20 47.07 -27.15
C SER A 1048 6.94 47.28 -25.83
N HIS A 1049 7.43 46.21 -25.19
CA HIS A 1049 8.08 46.25 -23.89
C HIS A 1049 9.57 45.94 -23.99
N LEU A 1050 10.39 46.80 -23.38
CA LEU A 1050 11.83 46.63 -23.18
C LEU A 1050 12.18 47.04 -21.75
N HIS A 1051 12.80 46.15 -20.99
CA HIS A 1051 13.22 46.45 -19.62
C HIS A 1051 14.61 47.09 -19.63
N ILE A 1052 14.71 48.34 -19.22
CA ILE A 1052 16.00 49.03 -19.06
C ILE A 1052 16.21 49.24 -17.57
N ARG A 1053 17.26 48.62 -17.02
CA ARG A 1053 17.53 48.61 -15.58
C ARG A 1053 18.98 48.94 -15.28
N HIS A 1054 19.24 49.43 -14.08
CA HIS A 1054 20.59 49.55 -13.56
C HIS A 1054 20.95 48.36 -12.68
N ALA A 1055 22.21 47.92 -12.73
CA ALA A 1055 22.70 46.80 -11.95
C ALA A 1055 22.46 46.97 -10.43
N TRP A 1056 22.52 48.21 -9.92
CA TRP A 1056 22.27 48.50 -8.50
C TRP A 1056 20.83 48.25 -8.04
N GLU A 1057 19.86 48.16 -8.97
CA GLU A 1057 18.44 47.91 -8.69
C GLU A 1057 18.09 46.41 -8.58
N ILE A 1058 19.03 45.52 -8.89
CA ILE A 1058 18.82 44.08 -8.95
C ILE A 1058 19.01 43.47 -7.57
N GLY A 1059 18.00 42.79 -7.03
CA GLY A 1059 18.05 42.14 -5.73
C GLY A 1059 18.37 40.64 -5.74
N GLU A 1060 18.52 40.07 -4.55
CA GLU A 1060 18.92 38.66 -4.35
C GLU A 1060 17.91 37.62 -4.87
N ASN A 1061 16.65 38.00 -5.07
CA ASN A 1061 15.57 37.15 -5.60
C ASN A 1061 15.09 37.61 -6.99
N ASP A 1062 15.80 38.56 -7.61
CA ASP A 1062 15.45 39.09 -8.92
C ASP A 1062 15.98 38.16 -10.04
N PRO A 1063 15.19 37.82 -11.07
CA PRO A 1063 15.65 36.98 -12.18
C PRO A 1063 16.84 37.57 -12.95
N ASP A 1064 16.99 38.90 -12.97
CA ASP A 1064 18.13 39.58 -13.60
C ASP A 1064 19.43 39.41 -12.82
N MET A 1065 19.41 38.83 -11.60
CA MET A 1065 20.62 38.44 -10.86
C MET A 1065 21.52 37.51 -11.69
N SER A 1066 20.93 36.72 -12.59
CA SER A 1066 21.66 35.85 -13.52
C SER A 1066 22.63 36.59 -14.45
N ALA A 1067 22.42 37.89 -14.70
CA ALA A 1067 23.30 38.71 -15.52
C ALA A 1067 24.53 39.26 -14.77
N LEU A 1068 24.54 39.15 -13.44
CA LEU A 1068 25.63 39.61 -12.59
C LEU A 1068 26.71 38.52 -12.42
N HIS A 1069 27.92 38.96 -12.10
CA HIS A 1069 29.06 38.13 -11.75
C HIS A 1069 29.57 38.51 -10.35
N ASP A 1070 30.15 37.55 -9.64
CA ASP A 1070 30.69 37.73 -8.27
C ASP A 1070 31.76 38.83 -8.15
N TYR A 1071 32.47 39.08 -9.26
CA TYR A 1071 33.51 40.10 -9.42
C TYR A 1071 32.99 41.46 -9.94
N ASP A 1072 31.69 41.60 -10.22
CA ASP A 1072 31.14 42.88 -10.69
C ASP A 1072 31.32 43.99 -9.65
N CYS A 1073 31.48 45.22 -10.15
CA CYS A 1073 31.52 46.43 -9.34
C CYS A 1073 30.47 47.42 -9.85
N PRO A 1074 29.18 47.23 -9.50
CA PRO A 1074 28.09 48.06 -10.01
C PRO A 1074 28.26 49.54 -9.68
N ILE A 1075 27.82 50.40 -10.60
CA ILE A 1075 27.73 51.84 -10.37
C ILE A 1075 26.49 52.11 -9.50
N ILE A 1076 26.73 52.55 -8.26
CA ILE A 1076 25.70 52.89 -7.28
C ILE A 1076 25.63 54.43 -7.17
N PRO A 1077 24.45 55.05 -7.33
CA PRO A 1077 24.26 56.48 -7.10
C PRO A 1077 24.62 56.89 -5.66
N ALA A 1078 25.16 58.10 -5.48
CA ALA A 1078 25.68 58.55 -4.19
C ALA A 1078 24.60 58.74 -3.10
N ASP A 1079 23.34 58.83 -3.51
CA ASP A 1079 22.14 58.99 -2.68
C ASP A 1079 21.52 57.66 -2.20
N ILE A 1080 22.10 56.52 -2.58
CA ILE A 1080 21.61 55.18 -2.22
C ILE A 1080 22.55 54.50 -1.22
N GLU A 1081 22.12 54.33 0.03
CA GLU A 1081 22.94 53.75 1.12
C GLU A 1081 22.91 52.21 1.16
N ASP A 1082 21.77 51.57 0.89
CA ASP A 1082 21.60 50.09 0.93
C ASP A 1082 21.03 49.55 -0.39
N PRO A 1083 21.84 49.49 -1.47
CA PRO A 1083 21.37 49.00 -2.76
C PRO A 1083 21.18 47.48 -2.75
N PRO A 1084 20.08 46.95 -3.32
CA PRO A 1084 19.75 45.52 -3.28
C PRO A 1084 20.80 44.62 -3.95
N VAL A 1085 21.63 45.17 -4.83
CA VAL A 1085 22.70 44.43 -5.54
C VAL A 1085 23.76 43.84 -4.62
N ILE A 1086 23.98 44.41 -3.44
CA ILE A 1086 24.98 43.89 -2.49
C ILE A 1086 24.61 42.47 -2.05
N LYS A 1087 23.36 42.28 -1.64
CA LYS A 1087 22.83 40.95 -1.25
C LYS A 1087 22.81 39.98 -2.44
N ALA A 1088 22.51 40.47 -3.65
CA ALA A 1088 22.57 39.66 -4.86
C ALA A 1088 23.98 39.11 -5.12
N LEU A 1089 25.02 39.95 -5.02
CA LEU A 1089 26.41 39.54 -5.19
C LEU A 1089 26.87 38.56 -4.10
N GLU A 1090 26.45 38.76 -2.84
CA GLU A 1090 26.71 37.81 -1.76
C GLU A 1090 26.08 36.44 -2.04
N ARG A 1091 24.83 36.40 -2.51
CA ARG A 1091 24.16 35.16 -2.89
C ARG A 1091 24.87 34.45 -4.05
N ILE A 1092 25.30 35.18 -5.09
CA ILE A 1092 26.07 34.60 -6.21
C ILE A 1092 27.37 33.96 -5.70
N ARG A 1093 28.08 34.63 -4.77
CA ARG A 1093 29.31 34.09 -4.17
C ARG A 1093 29.04 32.81 -3.37
N ASN A 1094 27.90 32.74 -2.67
CA ASN A 1094 27.51 31.53 -1.93
C ASN A 1094 27.11 30.37 -2.86
N LEU A 1095 26.48 30.65 -4.01
CA LEU A 1095 26.09 29.63 -4.99
C LEU A 1095 27.27 29.04 -5.78
N ARG A 1096 28.40 29.76 -5.86
CA ARG A 1096 29.62 29.34 -6.57
C ARG A 1096 30.65 28.64 -5.67
N ARG A 1097 30.47 28.68 -4.35
CA ARG A 1097 31.25 27.89 -3.38
C ARG A 1097 30.68 26.48 -3.31
#